data_AF-A0A1N7KY88-F1
#
_entry.id   AF-A0A1N7KY88-F1
#
_cell.length_a   1.000
_cell.length_b   1.000
_cell.length_c   1.000
_cell.angle_alpha   90.00
_cell.angle_beta   90.00
_cell.angle_gamma   90.00
#
_symmetry.space_group_name_H-M   'P 1'
#
loop_
_entity.id
_entity.type
_entity.pdbx_description
1 polymer ?
#
loop_
_entity_poly.entity_id
_entity_poly.type
_entity_poly.pdbx_seq_one_letter_code
_entity_poly.pdbx_strand_id
1 'polypeptide(L)'
;MHIQAGRFVADCQIGAERDSHDDRLAERLFAMRAIRAGDLRHARAEAEHLHLPLAEALAGSGMVLQDDLACATAWLAGLPLTDPLADPPDPRLVERLGPQRCLAMGLVPLRVLGGEVLIALAQPSEWPRHAAEVVAALGPVRLSHAPLPAIQQAVAAAASLRLRLQAEARVPAPVSARAWRGLAGWRLASMAILLGLALAIMPMVALTVVLAWLVVSIAATSLLRATALILALRRPRTAAPAPPLARPLRWPVISILVPLYGEPDIAPRLLQRLGRLDYPRALMDVVIVLEAKDTETRAALAGCPLPGWMRIVTVPDGPITTKPRAMNYALDFCRGSIIGIYDAEDAPDPDQLQKVVQRFAERGPDVACLQGCLDYYNPRTNLLARLFTAEYASWFRVVMPALQRLRLPMPLGGTTLFLRREALDRVGAWDAHNVTEDADLGVRLARHGLRTEMLPTTTHEEANCRLRPWIRQRSRWIKGHILTWAIHMRDPVGLWRDLGWRGFLGYQVVFLGAQSQVLLAPLMWTMWAISVGLPHPMQTLLPAGGVQVLIAMFLLSEALVMATAVVGLARTRHHGLWPVVPMLHLYHPLGAIAGWRAVWEAFCNPFYWAKTSHGHFDHAVGDGQALWQAPNPAPADGTALHRPPNSPFRAAPDAIAAVPVGGETAADRIARALRQGLPLADLPEIRAQPSLPGRVRTSPASIFRRVSKAREICVRSAS
;
A
#
# COMPACT_ATOMS: atom_id res chain seq x y z
N MET A 1 10.70 20.40 42.62
CA MET A 1 9.99 19.32 43.35
C MET A 1 8.45 19.39 43.24
N HIS A 2 7.83 20.58 43.06
CA HIS A 2 6.36 20.68 42.94
C HIS A 2 5.74 20.33 41.57
N ILE A 3 6.53 20.19 40.49
CA ILE A 3 6.01 19.85 39.14
C ILE A 3 5.86 18.33 38.93
N GLN A 4 6.58 17.50 39.70
CA GLN A 4 6.47 16.03 39.62
C GLN A 4 5.30 15.47 40.46
N ALA A 5 4.91 16.14 41.55
CA ALA A 5 3.77 15.71 42.37
C ALA A 5 2.41 15.90 41.65
N GLY A 6 2.26 16.97 40.86
CA GLY A 6 1.03 17.23 40.10
C GLY A 6 0.75 16.25 38.96
N ARG A 7 1.80 15.70 38.33
CA ARG A 7 1.67 14.63 37.31
C ARG A 7 1.28 13.29 37.95
N PHE A 8 1.84 12.97 39.11
CA PHE A 8 1.55 11.71 39.81
C PHE A 8 0.11 11.65 40.33
N VAL A 9 -0.43 12.78 40.83
CA VAL A 9 -1.83 12.86 41.29
C VAL A 9 -2.82 12.81 40.10
N ALA A 10 -2.50 13.46 38.98
CA ALA A 10 -3.31 13.38 37.77
C ALA A 10 -3.30 11.96 37.17
N ASP A 11 -2.15 11.29 37.11
CA ASP A 11 -2.04 9.91 36.63
C ASP A 11 -2.77 8.92 37.56
N CYS A 12 -2.76 9.13 38.88
CA CYS A 12 -3.54 8.33 39.84
C CYS A 12 -5.05 8.56 39.73
N GLN A 13 -5.51 9.81 39.53
CA GLN A 13 -6.94 10.11 39.35
C GLN A 13 -7.47 9.55 38.02
N ILE A 14 -6.71 9.67 36.93
CA ILE A 14 -7.04 9.07 35.63
C ILE A 14 -7.04 7.54 35.71
N GLY A 15 -6.13 6.94 36.49
CA GLY A 15 -6.12 5.50 36.77
C GLY A 15 -7.39 5.04 37.51
N ALA A 16 -7.76 5.72 38.59
CA ALA A 16 -8.94 5.36 39.39
C ALA A 16 -10.27 5.55 38.64
N GLU A 17 -10.42 6.62 37.85
CA GLU A 17 -11.60 6.81 37.00
C GLU A 17 -11.70 5.73 35.91
N ARG A 18 -10.56 5.34 35.32
CA ARG A 18 -10.50 4.30 34.31
C ARG A 18 -10.85 2.93 34.86
N ASP A 19 -10.32 2.56 36.02
CA ASP A 19 -10.64 1.29 36.68
C ASP A 19 -12.14 1.20 36.99
N SER A 20 -12.75 2.31 37.45
CA SER A 20 -14.20 2.38 37.69
C SER A 20 -15.05 2.25 36.42
N HIS A 21 -14.56 2.75 35.28
CA HIS A 21 -15.25 2.67 34.00
C HIS A 21 -15.19 1.24 33.43
N ASP A 22 -14.00 0.62 33.45
CA ASP A 22 -13.78 -0.74 32.96
C ASP A 22 -14.54 -1.77 33.83
N ASP A 23 -14.68 -1.51 35.13
CA ASP A 23 -15.52 -2.31 36.02
C ASP A 23 -17.00 -2.26 35.63
N ARG A 24 -17.56 -1.06 35.44
CA ARG A 24 -18.95 -0.91 35.02
C ARG A 24 -19.21 -1.51 33.62
N LEU A 25 -18.24 -1.43 32.71
CA LEU A 25 -18.32 -2.07 31.40
C LEU A 25 -18.39 -3.59 31.54
N ALA A 26 -17.49 -4.17 32.33
CA ALA A 26 -17.45 -5.60 32.60
C ALA A 26 -18.76 -6.10 33.21
N GLU A 27 -19.28 -5.40 34.23
CA GLU A 27 -20.56 -5.72 34.87
C GLU A 27 -21.71 -5.67 33.86
N ARG A 28 -21.74 -4.64 33.00
CA ARG A 28 -22.79 -4.50 32.00
C ARG A 28 -22.76 -5.62 30.97
N LEU A 29 -21.58 -5.95 30.44
CA LEU A 29 -21.38 -7.04 29.49
C LEU A 29 -21.74 -8.40 30.10
N PHE A 30 -21.41 -8.61 31.37
CA PHE A 30 -21.77 -9.81 32.10
C PHE A 30 -23.30 -9.90 32.32
N ALA A 31 -23.94 -8.80 32.72
CA ALA A 31 -25.39 -8.71 32.88
C ALA A 31 -26.15 -8.94 31.56
N MET A 32 -25.57 -8.49 30.44
CA MET A 32 -26.08 -8.76 29.08
C MET A 32 -25.83 -10.20 28.61
N ARG A 33 -25.07 -11.01 29.37
CA ARG A 33 -24.58 -12.35 28.97
C ARG A 33 -23.78 -12.32 27.66
N ALA A 34 -23.11 -11.20 27.40
CA ALA A 34 -22.33 -10.97 26.19
C ALA A 34 -20.88 -11.47 26.30
N ILE A 35 -20.43 -11.84 27.51
CA ILE A 35 -19.06 -12.31 27.77
C ILE A 35 -19.03 -13.38 28.86
N ARG A 36 -18.11 -14.36 28.75
CA ARG A 36 -17.86 -15.36 29.79
C ARG A 36 -16.92 -14.82 30.85
N ALA A 37 -17.03 -15.31 32.09
CA ALA A 37 -16.14 -14.91 33.18
C ALA A 37 -14.65 -15.22 32.90
N GLY A 38 -14.36 -16.31 32.19
CA GLY A 38 -13.00 -16.66 31.77
C GLY A 38 -12.43 -15.66 30.76
N ASP A 39 -13.20 -15.33 29.74
CA ASP A 39 -12.82 -14.39 28.68
C ASP A 39 -12.64 -12.98 29.22
N LEU A 40 -13.51 -12.55 30.14
CA LEU A 40 -13.39 -11.25 30.82
C LEU A 40 -12.11 -11.14 31.64
N ARG A 41 -11.72 -12.19 32.38
CA ARG A 41 -10.44 -12.19 33.13
C ARG A 41 -9.25 -12.10 32.20
N HIS A 42 -9.29 -12.82 31.07
CA HIS A 42 -8.23 -12.75 30.07
C HIS A 42 -8.12 -11.35 29.46
N ALA A 43 -9.25 -10.76 29.06
CA ALA A 43 -9.30 -9.43 28.47
C ALA A 43 -8.81 -8.34 29.46
N ARG A 44 -9.11 -8.47 30.75
CA ARG A 44 -8.56 -7.57 31.79
C ARG A 44 -7.06 -7.70 31.93
N ALA A 45 -6.55 -8.92 32.02
CA ALA A 45 -5.11 -9.15 32.09
C ALA A 45 -4.37 -8.61 30.86
N GLU A 46 -4.96 -8.76 29.66
CA GLU A 46 -4.42 -8.20 28.42
C GLU A 46 -4.49 -6.65 28.42
N ALA A 47 -5.62 -6.07 28.83
CA ALA A 47 -5.81 -4.63 28.95
C ALA A 47 -4.79 -3.99 29.92
N GLU A 48 -4.56 -4.61 31.08
CA GLU A 48 -3.56 -4.18 32.05
C GLU A 48 -2.14 -4.32 31.48
N HIS A 49 -1.81 -5.45 30.87
CA HIS A 49 -0.49 -5.71 30.29
C HIS A 49 -0.13 -4.75 29.16
N LEU A 50 -1.11 -4.39 28.33
CA LEU A 50 -0.93 -3.49 27.18
C LEU A 50 -1.22 -2.02 27.52
N HIS A 51 -1.68 -1.75 28.75
CA HIS A 51 -2.18 -0.44 29.19
C HIS A 51 -3.31 0.12 28.29
N LEU A 52 -4.20 -0.74 27.80
CA LEU A 52 -5.36 -0.41 26.94
C LEU A 52 -6.69 -0.41 27.69
N PRO A 53 -7.68 0.41 27.29
CA PRO A 53 -9.02 0.33 27.88
C PRO A 53 -9.62 -1.06 27.65
N LEU A 54 -10.39 -1.59 28.60
CA LEU A 54 -11.00 -2.91 28.48
C LEU A 54 -11.83 -3.05 27.19
N ALA A 55 -12.55 -2.00 26.79
CA ALA A 55 -13.32 -1.99 25.54
C ALA A 55 -12.45 -2.27 24.30
N GLU A 56 -11.23 -1.75 24.25
CA GLU A 56 -10.32 -1.96 23.11
C GLU A 56 -9.75 -3.37 23.09
N ALA A 57 -9.39 -3.91 24.26
CA ALA A 57 -8.92 -5.29 24.39
C ALA A 57 -10.02 -6.29 23.97
N LEU A 58 -11.28 -6.04 24.37
CA LEU A 58 -12.43 -6.85 23.98
C LEU A 58 -12.74 -6.77 22.48
N ALA A 59 -12.67 -5.56 21.90
CA ALA A 59 -12.92 -5.36 20.47
C ALA A 59 -11.93 -6.12 19.58
N GLY A 60 -10.63 -6.12 19.93
CA GLY A 60 -9.60 -6.76 19.09
C GLY A 60 -9.41 -8.26 19.33
N SER A 61 -9.77 -8.77 20.52
CA SER A 61 -9.72 -10.20 20.82
C SER A 61 -10.88 -10.98 20.19
N GLY A 62 -11.97 -10.30 19.80
CA GLY A 62 -13.17 -10.93 19.24
C GLY A 62 -13.99 -11.71 20.27
N MET A 63 -13.75 -11.49 21.57
CA MET A 63 -14.44 -12.20 22.67
C MET A 63 -15.88 -11.72 22.88
N VAL A 64 -16.24 -10.55 22.35
CA VAL A 64 -17.57 -9.92 22.45
C VAL A 64 -17.99 -9.44 21.07
N LEU A 65 -19.29 -9.58 20.75
CA LEU A 65 -19.84 -9.03 19.52
C LEU A 65 -19.77 -7.50 19.54
N GLN A 66 -19.45 -6.89 18.40
CA GLN A 66 -19.32 -5.44 18.28
C GLN A 66 -20.61 -4.70 18.69
N ASP A 67 -21.78 -5.27 18.38
CA ASP A 67 -23.07 -4.68 18.75
C ASP A 67 -23.32 -4.71 20.26
N ASP A 68 -22.93 -5.79 20.94
CA ASP A 68 -23.06 -5.90 22.38
C ASP A 68 -22.12 -4.93 23.09
N LEU A 69 -20.88 -4.81 22.59
CA LEU A 69 -19.91 -3.84 23.07
C LEU A 69 -20.38 -2.39 22.86
N ALA A 70 -20.97 -2.09 21.69
CA ALA A 70 -21.54 -0.78 21.39
C ALA A 70 -22.74 -0.45 22.30
N CYS A 71 -23.63 -1.41 22.54
CA CYS A 71 -24.75 -1.24 23.46
C CYS A 71 -24.29 -0.97 24.89
N ALA A 72 -23.29 -1.70 25.38
CA ALA A 72 -22.72 -1.48 26.71
C ALA A 72 -22.03 -0.11 26.81
N THR A 73 -21.28 0.28 25.78
CA THR A 73 -20.59 1.58 25.71
C THR A 73 -21.57 2.76 25.67
N ALA A 74 -22.63 2.67 24.87
CA ALA A 74 -23.69 3.68 24.81
C ALA A 74 -24.38 3.85 26.18
N TRP A 75 -24.67 2.73 26.86
CA TRP A 75 -25.30 2.74 28.17
C TRP A 75 -24.41 3.43 29.23
N LEU A 76 -23.11 3.14 29.24
CA LEU A 76 -22.16 3.78 30.16
C LEU A 76 -22.05 5.28 29.94
N ALA A 77 -22.05 5.70 28.68
CA ALA A 77 -21.93 7.10 28.29
C ALA A 77 -23.26 7.88 28.41
N GLY A 78 -24.39 7.20 28.67
CA GLY A 78 -25.72 7.82 28.67
C GLY A 78 -26.15 8.36 27.30
N LEU A 79 -25.64 7.76 26.21
CA LEU A 79 -25.88 8.21 24.85
C LEU A 79 -26.95 7.36 24.14
N PRO A 80 -27.79 7.97 23.30
CA PRO A 80 -28.70 7.20 22.44
C PRO A 80 -27.89 6.42 21.40
N LEU A 81 -28.32 5.19 21.13
CA LEU A 81 -27.74 4.36 20.08
C LEU A 81 -28.35 4.75 18.73
N THR A 82 -27.53 4.94 17.71
CA THR A 82 -27.98 5.31 16.36
C THR A 82 -27.34 4.40 15.34
N ASP A 83 -28.08 4.05 14.30
CA ASP A 83 -27.56 3.35 13.14
C ASP A 83 -27.39 4.34 11.96
N PRO A 84 -26.14 4.75 11.67
CA PRO A 84 -25.87 5.70 10.59
C PRO A 84 -26.05 5.09 9.18
N LEU A 85 -26.31 3.77 9.08
CA LEU A 85 -26.61 3.11 7.81
C LEU A 85 -28.11 3.10 7.53
N ALA A 86 -28.92 2.87 8.55
CA ALA A 86 -30.37 2.99 8.46
C ALA A 86 -30.80 4.45 8.27
N ASP A 87 -30.11 5.38 8.95
CA ASP A 87 -30.39 6.80 8.91
C ASP A 87 -29.17 7.58 8.38
N PRO A 88 -29.00 7.69 7.05
CA PRO A 88 -27.76 8.11 6.44
C PRO A 88 -27.40 9.57 6.80
N PRO A 89 -26.08 9.87 6.92
CA PRO A 89 -25.61 11.20 7.25
C PRO A 89 -25.81 12.19 6.10
N ASP A 90 -26.06 13.46 6.43
CA ASP A 90 -26.08 14.56 5.47
C ASP A 90 -24.68 14.76 4.86
N PRO A 91 -24.49 14.52 3.55
CA PRO A 91 -23.19 14.68 2.90
C PRO A 91 -22.59 16.08 3.06
N ARG A 92 -23.42 17.12 3.19
CA ARG A 92 -22.94 18.50 3.37
C ARG A 92 -22.26 18.70 4.72
N LEU A 93 -22.76 18.05 5.77
CA LEU A 93 -22.14 18.10 7.09
C LEU A 93 -20.84 17.31 7.13
N VAL A 94 -20.82 16.15 6.46
CA VAL A 94 -19.60 15.33 6.30
C VAL A 94 -18.53 16.12 5.54
N GLU A 95 -18.89 16.83 4.47
CA GLU A 95 -17.94 17.67 3.72
C GLU A 95 -17.47 18.90 4.51
N ARG A 96 -18.34 19.52 5.32
CA ARG A 96 -17.96 20.65 6.19
C ARG A 96 -16.89 20.28 7.21
N LEU A 97 -17.04 19.12 7.86
CA LEU A 97 -16.02 18.62 8.79
C LEU A 97 -14.82 18.02 8.05
N GLY A 98 -15.05 17.43 6.88
CA GLY A 98 -14.07 16.74 6.06
C GLY A 98 -14.10 15.23 6.30
N PRO A 99 -14.28 14.39 5.27
CA PRO A 99 -14.51 12.95 5.45
C PRO A 99 -13.32 12.23 6.11
N GLN A 100 -12.08 12.64 5.85
CA GLN A 100 -10.93 12.03 6.53
C GLN A 100 -10.85 12.38 8.00
N ARG A 101 -11.32 13.58 8.39
CA ARG A 101 -11.40 13.95 9.81
C ARG A 101 -12.48 13.13 10.50
N CYS A 102 -13.63 12.95 9.87
CA CYS A 102 -14.67 12.03 10.34
C CYS A 102 -14.11 10.61 10.59
N LEU A 103 -13.36 10.06 9.61
CA LEU A 103 -12.75 8.74 9.72
C LEU A 103 -11.66 8.68 10.82
N ALA A 104 -10.79 9.68 10.89
CA ALA A 104 -9.70 9.75 11.88
C ALA A 104 -10.20 9.94 13.32
N MET A 105 -11.26 10.72 13.51
CA MET A 105 -11.91 10.96 14.81
C MET A 105 -12.91 9.86 15.19
N GLY A 106 -13.24 8.95 14.26
CA GLY A 106 -14.24 7.91 14.49
C GLY A 106 -15.64 8.47 14.77
N LEU A 107 -16.05 9.50 14.04
CA LEU A 107 -17.37 10.13 14.19
C LEU A 107 -17.97 10.55 12.85
N VAL A 108 -19.29 10.71 12.80
CA VAL A 108 -20.01 11.15 11.60
C VAL A 108 -21.16 12.11 11.97
N PRO A 109 -21.24 13.30 11.34
CA PRO A 109 -22.38 14.18 11.52
C PRO A 109 -23.59 13.68 10.71
N LEU A 110 -24.70 13.45 11.40
CA LEU A 110 -25.90 12.85 10.82
C LEU A 110 -26.82 13.90 10.21
N ARG A 111 -27.28 14.87 11.00
CA ARG A 111 -28.26 15.90 10.58
C ARG A 111 -28.36 17.03 11.59
N VAL A 112 -29.11 18.08 11.23
CA VAL A 112 -29.46 19.17 12.15
C VAL A 112 -30.81 18.86 12.82
N LEU A 113 -30.86 18.92 14.16
CA LEU A 113 -32.06 18.78 14.99
C LEU A 113 -32.13 19.94 15.98
N GLY A 114 -33.18 20.76 15.92
CA GLY A 114 -33.39 21.85 16.89
C GLY A 114 -32.27 22.89 16.95
N GLY A 115 -31.55 23.12 15.84
CA GLY A 115 -30.41 24.03 15.78
C GLY A 115 -29.06 23.41 16.19
N GLU A 116 -29.05 22.15 16.60
CA GLU A 116 -27.85 21.37 16.94
C GLU A 116 -27.55 20.32 15.86
N VAL A 117 -26.29 19.98 15.64
CA VAL A 117 -25.90 18.88 14.76
C VAL A 117 -25.82 17.59 15.57
N LEU A 118 -26.62 16.57 15.21
CA LEU A 118 -26.51 15.23 15.77
C LEU A 118 -25.26 14.55 15.20
N ILE A 119 -24.39 14.05 16.07
CA ILE A 119 -23.14 13.38 15.73
C ILE A 119 -23.12 11.99 16.35
N ALA A 120 -22.92 10.97 15.53
CA ALA A 120 -22.64 9.62 16.00
C ALA A 120 -21.12 9.43 16.18
N LEU A 121 -20.68 8.92 17.32
CA LEU A 121 -19.26 8.69 17.64
C LEU A 121 -18.99 7.27 18.16
N ALA A 122 -17.84 6.74 17.76
CA ALA A 122 -17.39 5.40 18.12
C ALA A 122 -16.86 5.30 19.55
N GLN A 123 -16.19 6.32 20.05
CA GLN A 123 -15.55 6.31 21.37
C GLN A 123 -15.96 7.56 22.16
N PRO A 124 -16.99 7.46 23.04
CA PRO A 124 -17.45 8.58 23.86
C PRO A 124 -16.36 9.23 24.72
N SER A 125 -15.40 8.44 25.20
CA SER A 125 -14.26 8.90 26.00
C SER A 125 -13.33 9.88 25.26
N GLU A 126 -13.31 9.83 23.92
CA GLU A 126 -12.45 10.67 23.09
C GLU A 126 -13.10 12.01 22.71
N TRP A 127 -14.40 12.17 22.97
CA TRP A 127 -15.14 13.39 22.64
C TRP A 127 -14.48 14.69 23.13
N PRO A 128 -13.97 14.80 24.37
CA PRO A 128 -13.34 16.03 24.86
C PRO A 128 -12.16 16.50 23.99
N ARG A 129 -11.44 15.57 23.34
CA ARG A 129 -10.32 15.91 22.45
C ARG A 129 -10.78 16.52 21.12
N HIS A 130 -11.96 16.15 20.65
CA HIS A 130 -12.49 16.56 19.35
C HIS A 130 -13.52 17.69 19.44
N ALA A 131 -14.11 17.91 20.61
CA ALA A 131 -15.23 18.83 20.82
C ALA A 131 -14.98 20.24 20.25
N ALA A 132 -13.84 20.85 20.57
CA ALA A 132 -13.53 22.21 20.14
C ALA A 132 -13.46 22.35 18.61
N GLU A 133 -12.81 21.40 17.94
CA GLU A 133 -12.68 21.40 16.48
C GLU A 133 -14.03 21.14 15.80
N VAL A 134 -14.76 20.15 16.29
CA VAL A 134 -16.05 19.74 15.72
C VAL A 134 -17.10 20.86 15.88
N VAL A 135 -17.17 21.47 17.06
CA VAL A 135 -18.10 22.59 17.33
C VAL A 135 -17.73 23.82 16.50
N ALA A 136 -16.43 24.11 16.33
CA ALA A 136 -16.00 25.20 15.46
C ALA A 136 -16.42 24.98 13.99
N ALA A 137 -16.38 23.74 13.50
CA ALA A 137 -16.75 23.41 12.13
C ALA A 137 -18.27 23.33 11.89
N LEU A 138 -19.01 22.78 12.86
CA LEU A 138 -20.42 22.39 12.67
C LEU A 138 -21.42 23.26 13.43
N GLY A 139 -21.00 23.94 14.50
CA GLY A 139 -21.86 24.65 15.44
C GLY A 139 -22.20 23.81 16.68
N PRO A 140 -23.26 24.13 17.43
CA PRO A 140 -23.73 23.33 18.56
C PRO A 140 -24.00 21.87 18.14
N VAL A 141 -23.68 20.92 19.02
CA VAL A 141 -23.76 19.48 18.69
C VAL A 141 -24.50 18.69 19.76
N ARG A 142 -25.17 17.63 19.31
CA ARG A 142 -25.79 16.60 20.15
C ARG A 142 -25.14 15.26 19.83
N LEU A 143 -24.87 14.46 20.85
CA LEU A 143 -24.10 13.22 20.72
C LEU A 143 -25.00 11.99 20.67
N SER A 144 -24.63 11.02 19.86
CA SER A 144 -25.13 9.65 19.85
C SER A 144 -24.00 8.65 19.65
N HIS A 145 -24.24 7.38 19.95
CA HIS A 145 -23.24 6.33 19.79
C HIS A 145 -23.55 5.45 18.58
N ALA A 146 -22.51 5.06 17.84
CA ALA A 146 -22.58 4.04 16.80
C ALA A 146 -21.26 3.26 16.72
N PRO A 147 -21.27 1.97 16.35
CA PRO A 147 -20.05 1.20 16.12
C PRO A 147 -19.13 1.85 15.07
N LEU A 148 -17.82 1.77 15.27
CA LEU A 148 -16.82 2.31 14.33
C LEU A 148 -17.02 1.79 12.89
N PRO A 149 -17.29 0.48 12.64
CA PRO A 149 -17.52 0.01 11.27
C PRO A 149 -18.72 0.69 10.60
N ALA A 150 -19.81 0.91 11.33
CA ALA A 150 -21.00 1.58 10.81
C ALA A 150 -20.71 3.05 10.46
N ILE A 151 -19.97 3.76 11.32
CA ILE A 151 -19.51 5.13 11.06
C ILE A 151 -18.63 5.19 9.81
N GLN A 152 -17.65 4.29 9.70
CA GLN A 152 -16.74 4.24 8.54
C GLN A 152 -17.50 4.00 7.24
N GLN A 153 -18.45 3.05 7.23
CA GLN A 153 -19.29 2.77 6.07
C GLN A 153 -20.21 3.95 5.71
N ALA A 154 -20.82 4.60 6.70
CA ALA A 154 -21.67 5.77 6.47
C ALA A 154 -20.89 6.96 5.89
N VAL A 155 -19.69 7.24 6.40
CA VAL A 155 -18.80 8.29 5.85
C VAL A 155 -18.38 7.92 4.42
N ALA A 156 -18.00 6.66 4.18
CA ALA A 156 -17.60 6.19 2.86
C ALA A 156 -18.73 6.33 1.83
N ALA A 157 -19.98 6.05 2.23
CA ALA A 157 -21.15 6.21 1.39
C ALA A 157 -21.43 7.70 1.08
N ALA A 158 -21.44 8.54 2.11
CA ALA A 158 -21.79 9.96 1.97
C ALA A 158 -20.73 10.79 1.22
N ALA A 159 -19.45 10.43 1.33
CA ALA A 159 -18.33 11.15 0.72
C ALA A 159 -17.57 10.32 -0.35
N SER A 160 -18.25 9.36 -0.99
CA SER A 160 -17.64 8.40 -1.92
C SER A 160 -16.82 9.08 -3.04
N LEU A 161 -17.38 10.12 -3.69
CA LEU A 161 -16.69 10.85 -4.75
C LEU A 161 -15.42 11.53 -4.26
N ARG A 162 -15.47 12.17 -3.08
CA ARG A 162 -14.36 12.93 -2.50
C ARG A 162 -13.20 12.00 -2.13
N LEU A 163 -13.50 10.90 -1.44
CA LEU A 163 -12.51 9.90 -1.04
C LEU A 163 -11.86 9.22 -2.25
N ARG A 164 -12.63 8.92 -3.31
CA ARG A 164 -12.09 8.39 -4.58
C ARG A 164 -11.11 9.37 -5.24
N LEU A 165 -11.53 10.62 -5.41
CA LEU A 165 -10.67 11.64 -6.04
C LEU A 165 -9.39 11.86 -5.24
N GLN A 166 -9.48 11.84 -3.92
CA GLN A 166 -8.31 11.95 -3.04
C GLN A 166 -7.39 10.74 -3.17
N ALA A 167 -7.92 9.51 -3.19
CA ALA A 167 -7.12 8.30 -3.34
C ALA A 167 -6.31 8.29 -4.65
N GLU A 168 -6.81 8.94 -5.70
CA GLU A 168 -6.15 9.10 -6.99
C GLU A 168 -5.17 10.29 -7.04
N ALA A 169 -5.28 11.22 -6.08
CA ALA A 169 -4.66 12.53 -6.15
C ALA A 169 -3.75 12.92 -4.98
N ARG A 170 -3.47 12.01 -4.04
CA ARG A 170 -2.69 12.32 -2.83
C ARG A 170 -1.30 12.89 -3.15
N VAL A 171 -0.64 12.35 -4.18
CA VAL A 171 0.71 12.80 -4.56
C VAL A 171 0.62 14.10 -5.39
N PRO A 172 1.40 15.14 -5.05
CA PRO A 172 1.46 16.38 -5.83
C PRO A 172 1.80 16.13 -7.30
N ALA A 173 1.14 16.87 -8.20
CA ALA A 173 1.28 16.67 -9.66
C ALA A 173 2.73 16.70 -10.21
N PRO A 174 3.65 17.55 -9.72
CA PRO A 174 5.02 17.60 -10.24
C PRO A 174 5.79 16.28 -10.07
N VAL A 175 5.56 15.59 -8.95
CA VAL A 175 6.23 14.33 -8.58
C VAL A 175 5.32 13.11 -8.76
N SER A 176 4.19 13.26 -9.45
CA SER A 176 3.27 12.16 -9.77
C SER A 176 3.34 11.77 -11.25
N ALA A 177 3.18 10.49 -11.50
CA ALA A 177 2.97 9.87 -12.80
C ALA A 177 1.65 10.32 -13.44
N ARG A 178 0.69 10.88 -12.68
CA ARG A 178 -0.55 11.42 -13.24
C ARG A 178 -0.30 12.48 -14.32
N ALA A 179 0.67 13.36 -14.07
CA ALA A 179 1.06 14.42 -15.01
C ALA A 179 1.81 13.88 -16.24
N TRP A 180 2.09 12.57 -16.30
CA TRP A 180 2.67 11.91 -17.48
C TRP A 180 1.66 11.78 -18.63
N ARG A 181 0.35 11.88 -18.35
CA ARG A 181 -0.72 11.84 -19.36
C ARG A 181 -0.71 13.12 -20.22
N GLY A 182 -0.38 12.97 -21.51
CA GLY A 182 -0.69 13.96 -22.56
C GLY A 182 0.50 14.49 -23.39
N LEU A 183 1.68 14.69 -22.80
CA LEU A 183 2.85 15.29 -23.50
C LEU A 183 4.08 14.37 -23.55
N ALA A 184 4.12 13.34 -22.71
CA ALA A 184 5.30 12.51 -22.57
C ALA A 184 5.47 11.47 -23.69
N GLY A 185 4.36 10.93 -24.23
CA GLY A 185 4.41 10.01 -25.38
C GLY A 185 5.04 10.67 -26.61
N TRP A 186 4.62 11.90 -26.93
CA TRP A 186 5.21 12.67 -28.03
C TRP A 186 6.67 13.04 -27.76
N ARG A 187 7.01 13.53 -26.56
CA ARG A 187 8.42 13.85 -26.24
C ARG A 187 9.33 12.64 -26.34
N LEU A 188 8.91 11.49 -25.82
CA LEU A 188 9.70 10.27 -25.92
C LEU A 188 9.76 9.75 -27.37
N ALA A 189 8.65 9.81 -28.12
CA ALA A 189 8.64 9.45 -29.55
C ALA A 189 9.58 10.36 -30.35
N SER A 190 9.56 11.67 -30.09
CA SER A 190 10.49 12.64 -30.68
C SER A 190 11.94 12.32 -30.29
N MET A 191 12.22 11.99 -29.03
CA MET A 191 13.57 11.57 -28.62
C MET A 191 14.02 10.29 -29.32
N ALA A 192 13.12 9.30 -29.48
CA ALA A 192 13.42 8.06 -30.18
C ALA A 192 13.65 8.29 -31.68
N ILE A 193 12.86 9.15 -32.31
CA ILE A 193 13.04 9.56 -33.71
C ILE A 193 14.35 10.33 -33.88
N LEU A 194 14.66 11.27 -32.99
CA LEU A 194 15.92 12.03 -33.01
C LEU A 194 17.12 11.12 -32.80
N LEU A 195 17.03 10.13 -31.91
CA LEU A 195 18.08 9.13 -31.71
C LEU A 195 18.24 8.25 -32.96
N GLY A 196 17.13 7.80 -33.56
CA GLY A 196 17.15 7.04 -34.81
C GLY A 196 17.74 7.85 -35.97
N LEU A 197 17.40 9.13 -36.06
CA LEU A 197 17.94 10.06 -37.05
C LEU A 197 19.44 10.32 -36.80
N ALA A 198 19.86 10.49 -35.55
CA ALA A 198 21.26 10.64 -35.20
C ALA A 198 22.07 9.38 -35.54
N LEU A 199 21.50 8.18 -35.32
CA LEU A 199 22.09 6.91 -35.74
C LEU A 199 22.16 6.77 -37.27
N ALA A 200 21.19 7.32 -38.01
CA ALA A 200 21.18 7.26 -39.48
C ALA A 200 22.14 8.28 -40.12
N ILE A 201 22.21 9.51 -39.60
CA ILE A 201 23.02 10.60 -40.16
C ILE A 201 24.46 10.54 -39.65
N MET A 202 24.67 10.25 -38.36
CA MET A 202 25.98 10.25 -37.70
C MET A 202 26.20 8.96 -36.88
N PRO A 203 26.19 7.77 -37.52
CA PRO A 203 26.24 6.48 -36.83
C PRO A 203 27.44 6.35 -35.90
N MET A 204 28.63 6.81 -36.32
CA MET A 204 29.85 6.70 -35.53
C MET A 204 29.82 7.58 -34.28
N VAL A 205 29.28 8.80 -34.37
CA VAL A 205 29.16 9.71 -33.21
C VAL A 205 28.12 9.16 -32.23
N ALA A 206 26.97 8.73 -32.74
CA ALA A 206 25.92 8.13 -31.92
C ALA A 206 26.43 6.86 -31.20
N LEU A 207 27.16 5.98 -31.91
CA LEU A 207 27.77 4.79 -31.33
C LEU A 207 28.83 5.12 -30.29
N THR A 208 29.65 6.16 -30.51
CA THR A 208 30.62 6.67 -29.53
C THR A 208 29.94 7.15 -28.25
N VAL A 209 28.84 7.91 -28.36
CA VAL A 209 28.09 8.40 -27.20
C VAL A 209 27.47 7.23 -26.42
N VAL A 210 26.87 6.26 -27.13
CA VAL A 210 26.30 5.05 -26.50
C VAL A 210 27.39 4.24 -25.80
N LEU A 211 28.55 4.08 -26.42
CA LEU A 211 29.69 3.37 -25.84
C LEU A 211 30.25 4.11 -24.61
N ALA A 212 30.42 5.42 -24.68
CA ALA A 212 30.85 6.22 -23.53
C ALA A 212 29.86 6.09 -22.36
N TRP A 213 28.55 6.15 -22.64
CA TRP A 213 27.51 5.93 -21.65
C TRP A 213 27.55 4.51 -21.06
N LEU A 214 27.76 3.50 -21.89
CA LEU A 214 27.93 2.12 -21.45
C LEU A 214 29.10 2.00 -20.47
N VAL A 215 30.26 2.58 -20.79
CA VAL A 215 31.46 2.60 -19.93
C VAL A 215 31.19 3.31 -18.60
N VAL A 216 30.55 4.48 -18.63
CA VAL A 216 30.23 5.22 -17.40
C VAL A 216 29.23 4.45 -16.53
N SER A 217 28.18 3.89 -17.14
CA SER A 217 27.14 3.16 -16.41
C SER A 217 27.66 1.85 -15.82
N ILE A 218 28.49 1.08 -16.54
CA ILE A 218 29.11 -0.13 -16.01
C ILE A 218 30.13 0.17 -14.90
N ALA A 219 30.94 1.22 -15.06
CA ALA A 219 31.88 1.64 -14.03
C ALA A 219 31.15 2.06 -12.74
N ALA A 220 30.11 2.89 -12.86
CA ALA A 220 29.39 3.42 -11.70
C ALA A 220 28.60 2.34 -10.94
N THR A 221 27.92 1.45 -11.66
CA THR A 221 27.18 0.33 -11.05
C THR A 221 28.12 -0.72 -10.46
N SER A 222 29.24 -1.02 -11.11
CA SER A 222 30.29 -1.90 -10.57
C SER A 222 30.92 -1.31 -9.31
N LEU A 223 31.18 0.00 -9.28
CA LEU A 223 31.68 0.68 -8.09
C LEU A 223 30.68 0.58 -6.93
N LEU A 224 29.39 0.79 -7.20
CA LEU A 224 28.34 0.62 -6.20
C LEU A 224 28.29 -0.82 -5.67
N ARG A 225 28.34 -1.83 -6.56
CA ARG A 225 28.34 -3.26 -6.18
C ARG A 225 29.60 -3.66 -5.41
N ALA A 226 30.77 -3.21 -5.84
CA ALA A 226 32.02 -3.43 -5.13
C ALA A 226 31.97 -2.81 -3.72
N THR A 227 31.46 -1.58 -3.62
CA THR A 227 31.25 -0.91 -2.32
C THR A 227 30.27 -1.71 -1.46
N ALA A 228 29.16 -2.19 -2.03
CA ALA A 228 28.19 -3.01 -1.32
C ALA A 228 28.80 -4.32 -0.81
N LEU A 229 29.60 -4.99 -1.64
CA LEU A 229 30.33 -6.21 -1.26
C LEU A 229 31.33 -5.93 -0.13
N ILE A 230 32.14 -4.87 -0.24
CA ILE A 230 33.09 -4.47 0.80
C ILE A 230 32.36 -4.18 2.11
N LEU A 231 31.26 -3.41 2.08
CA LEU A 231 30.46 -3.10 3.26
C LEU A 231 29.77 -4.34 3.85
N ALA A 232 29.45 -5.33 3.02
CA ALA A 232 28.89 -6.59 3.48
C ALA A 232 29.96 -7.48 4.13
N LEU A 233 31.18 -7.56 3.57
CA LEU A 233 32.26 -8.38 4.11
C LEU A 233 32.89 -7.79 5.37
N ARG A 234 32.85 -6.46 5.52
CA ARG A 234 33.24 -5.80 6.78
C ARG A 234 32.33 -6.30 7.90
N ARG A 235 32.93 -6.96 8.90
CA ARG A 235 32.21 -7.29 10.13
C ARG A 235 31.56 -6.02 10.65
N PRO A 236 30.24 -6.03 10.96
CA PRO A 236 29.70 -4.93 11.73
C PRO A 236 30.59 -4.82 12.97
N ARG A 237 31.09 -3.60 13.26
CA ARG A 237 31.61 -3.30 14.60
C ARG A 237 30.58 -3.92 15.54
N THR A 238 31.00 -4.87 16.38
CA THR A 238 30.13 -5.49 17.37
C THR A 238 29.40 -4.35 18.04
N ALA A 239 28.14 -4.16 17.65
CA ALA A 239 27.28 -3.25 18.37
C ALA A 239 27.30 -3.84 19.77
N ALA A 240 27.56 -2.99 20.79
CA ALA A 240 27.35 -3.42 22.15
C ALA A 240 26.01 -4.17 22.20
N PRO A 241 25.92 -5.34 22.88
CA PRO A 241 24.68 -6.08 22.97
C PRO A 241 23.57 -5.07 23.21
N ALA A 242 22.58 -5.05 22.30
CA ALA A 242 21.50 -4.09 22.42
C ALA A 242 21.00 -4.21 23.86
N PRO A 243 20.86 -3.09 24.59
CA PRO A 243 20.32 -3.15 25.94
C PRO A 243 19.04 -4.00 25.90
N PRO A 244 18.80 -4.84 26.92
CA PRO A 244 17.64 -5.72 26.94
C PRO A 244 16.41 -4.92 26.54
N LEU A 245 15.65 -5.48 25.59
CA LEU A 245 14.50 -4.87 24.93
C LEU A 245 13.84 -3.84 25.84
N ALA A 246 14.12 -2.56 25.63
CA ALA A 246 13.37 -1.51 26.30
C ALA A 246 11.97 -1.61 25.71
N ARG A 247 11.09 -2.37 26.39
CA ARG A 247 9.70 -2.49 25.98
C ARG A 247 9.16 -1.06 25.89
N PRO A 248 8.55 -0.69 24.76
CA PRO A 248 7.98 0.64 24.66
C PRO A 248 6.97 0.79 25.80
N LEU A 249 6.98 1.93 26.47
CA LEU A 249 6.05 2.24 27.57
C LEU A 249 4.59 2.01 27.15
N ARG A 250 4.30 2.16 25.84
CA ARG A 250 3.03 1.77 25.20
C ARG A 250 3.30 1.17 23.83
N TRP A 251 2.65 0.06 23.55
CA TRP A 251 2.69 -0.59 22.24
C TRP A 251 1.79 0.18 21.24
N PRO A 252 2.28 0.48 20.02
CA PRO A 252 1.49 1.18 19.02
C PRO A 252 0.50 0.24 18.33
N VAL A 253 -0.62 0.80 17.84
CA VAL A 253 -1.46 0.09 16.88
C VAL A 253 -0.73 0.03 15.54
N ILE A 254 -0.69 -1.15 14.92
CA ILE A 254 -0.17 -1.35 13.56
C ILE A 254 -1.33 -1.69 12.65
N SER A 255 -1.56 -0.87 11.62
CA SER A 255 -2.50 -1.20 10.55
C SER A 255 -1.76 -1.86 9.41
N ILE A 256 -2.19 -3.04 8.97
CA ILE A 256 -1.58 -3.78 7.86
C ILE A 256 -2.56 -3.75 6.70
N LEU A 257 -2.14 -3.14 5.60
CA LEU A 257 -2.90 -3.14 4.34
C LEU A 257 -2.58 -4.41 3.56
N VAL A 258 -3.63 -5.14 3.17
CA VAL A 258 -3.54 -6.33 2.32
C VAL A 258 -4.44 -6.14 1.10
N PRO A 259 -3.93 -5.57 0.00
CA PRO A 259 -4.71 -5.39 -1.22
C PRO A 259 -4.85 -6.71 -1.99
N LEU A 260 -6.10 -7.11 -2.29
CA LEU A 260 -6.41 -8.30 -3.08
C LEU A 260 -7.16 -7.91 -4.36
N TYR A 261 -6.89 -8.63 -5.45
CA TYR A 261 -7.60 -8.42 -6.72
C TYR A 261 -7.61 -9.67 -7.61
N GLY A 262 -8.72 -10.40 -7.69
CA GLY A 262 -8.83 -11.63 -8.49
C GLY A 262 -8.04 -12.79 -7.90
N GLU A 263 -8.26 -13.07 -6.61
CA GLU A 263 -7.60 -14.11 -5.80
C GLU A 263 -8.61 -14.82 -4.90
N PRO A 264 -9.60 -15.55 -5.45
CA PRO A 264 -10.64 -16.20 -4.65
C PRO A 264 -10.10 -17.24 -3.67
N ASP A 265 -9.01 -17.92 -4.02
CA ASP A 265 -8.49 -19.06 -3.24
C ASP A 265 -7.51 -18.66 -2.13
N ILE A 266 -7.16 -17.37 -2.00
CA ILE A 266 -6.07 -16.95 -1.11
C ILE A 266 -6.50 -16.75 0.35
N ALA A 267 -7.80 -16.55 0.60
CA ALA A 267 -8.32 -16.13 1.89
C ALA A 267 -7.94 -17.06 3.06
N PRO A 268 -8.08 -18.41 2.97
CA PRO A 268 -7.69 -19.29 4.08
C PRO A 268 -6.19 -19.26 4.37
N ARG A 269 -5.36 -19.14 3.33
CA ARG A 269 -3.90 -19.10 3.46
C ARG A 269 -3.44 -17.80 4.09
N LEU A 270 -4.04 -16.68 3.65
CA LEU A 270 -3.81 -15.36 4.23
C LEU A 270 -4.14 -15.35 5.72
N LEU A 271 -5.33 -15.86 6.09
CA LEU A 271 -5.76 -15.99 7.49
C LEU A 271 -4.77 -16.81 8.32
N GLN A 272 -4.32 -17.95 7.80
CA GLN A 272 -3.36 -18.81 8.49
C GLN A 272 -2.00 -18.12 8.67
N ARG A 273 -1.48 -17.42 7.65
CA ARG A 273 -0.16 -16.77 7.68
C ARG A 273 -0.16 -15.55 8.59
N LEU A 274 -1.15 -14.67 8.49
CA LEU A 274 -1.27 -13.51 9.38
C LEU A 274 -1.67 -13.91 10.81
N GLY A 275 -2.36 -15.04 10.97
CA GLY A 275 -2.63 -15.64 12.27
C GLY A 275 -1.36 -16.06 13.03
N ARG A 276 -0.23 -16.25 12.36
CA ARG A 276 1.06 -16.60 13.00
C ARG A 276 1.85 -15.42 13.51
N LEU A 277 1.45 -14.19 13.18
CA LEU A 277 2.13 -12.99 13.68
C LEU A 277 1.98 -12.92 15.20
N ASP A 278 3.12 -12.83 15.88
CA ASP A 278 3.25 -12.69 17.32
C ASP A 278 3.15 -11.21 17.68
N TYR A 279 1.92 -10.69 17.72
CA TYR A 279 1.62 -9.33 18.13
C TYR A 279 0.26 -9.27 18.82
N PRO A 280 0.07 -8.42 19.84
CA PRO A 280 -1.22 -8.33 20.53
C PRO A 280 -2.37 -8.02 19.58
N ARG A 281 -3.42 -8.86 19.59
CA ARG A 281 -4.53 -8.75 18.62
C ARG A 281 -5.32 -7.45 18.79
N ALA A 282 -5.41 -6.95 20.03
CA ALA A 282 -5.97 -5.63 20.33
C ALA A 282 -5.27 -4.47 19.62
N LEU A 283 -4.00 -4.64 19.25
CA LEU A 283 -3.15 -3.61 18.62
C LEU A 283 -2.86 -3.87 17.14
N MET A 284 -3.46 -4.91 16.56
CA MET A 284 -3.30 -5.26 15.16
C MET A 284 -4.58 -4.94 14.40
N ASP A 285 -4.48 -4.12 13.34
CA ASP A 285 -5.60 -3.72 12.47
C ASP A 285 -5.30 -4.17 11.03
N VAL A 286 -5.70 -5.38 10.67
CA VAL A 286 -5.51 -5.89 9.31
C VAL A 286 -6.68 -5.44 8.44
N VAL A 287 -6.36 -4.72 7.38
CA VAL A 287 -7.31 -4.14 6.44
C VAL A 287 -7.15 -4.84 5.09
N ILE A 288 -8.06 -5.77 4.81
CA ILE A 288 -8.17 -6.42 3.51
C ILE A 288 -8.83 -5.43 2.56
N VAL A 289 -8.13 -5.06 1.48
CA VAL A 289 -8.59 -4.04 0.55
C VAL A 289 -9.07 -4.70 -0.74
N LEU A 290 -10.34 -4.52 -1.08
CA LEU A 290 -10.99 -5.11 -2.26
C LEU A 290 -11.51 -4.02 -3.19
N GLU A 291 -11.39 -4.21 -4.49
CA GLU A 291 -12.07 -3.34 -5.46
C GLU A 291 -13.53 -3.77 -5.62
N ALA A 292 -14.46 -2.82 -5.73
CA ALA A 292 -15.91 -3.11 -5.79
C ALA A 292 -16.27 -4.07 -6.93
N LYS A 293 -15.60 -3.93 -8.08
CA LYS A 293 -15.72 -4.80 -9.25
C LYS A 293 -15.13 -6.22 -9.13
N ASP A 294 -14.36 -6.52 -8.08
CA ASP A 294 -13.81 -7.86 -7.84
C ASP A 294 -14.84 -8.75 -7.16
N THR A 295 -15.87 -9.14 -7.91
CA THR A 295 -17.01 -9.91 -7.39
C THR A 295 -16.61 -11.29 -6.91
N GLU A 296 -15.65 -11.94 -7.58
CA GLU A 296 -15.20 -13.29 -7.29
C GLU A 296 -14.50 -13.37 -5.93
N THR A 297 -13.49 -12.52 -5.70
CA THR A 297 -12.75 -12.49 -4.43
C THR A 297 -13.63 -12.02 -3.28
N ARG A 298 -14.56 -11.08 -3.53
CA ARG A 298 -15.54 -10.64 -2.54
C ARG A 298 -16.49 -11.76 -2.13
N ALA A 299 -16.98 -12.56 -3.08
CA ALA A 299 -17.84 -13.70 -2.78
C ALA A 299 -17.09 -14.76 -1.95
N ALA A 300 -15.84 -15.04 -2.29
CA ALA A 300 -15.00 -15.98 -1.54
C ALA A 300 -14.76 -15.52 -0.09
N LEU A 301 -14.49 -14.22 0.11
CA LEU A 301 -14.28 -13.66 1.45
C LEU A 301 -15.57 -13.49 2.26
N ALA A 302 -16.72 -13.28 1.63
CA ALA A 302 -18.00 -13.16 2.33
C ALA A 302 -18.37 -14.42 3.12
N GLY A 303 -17.93 -15.60 2.66
CA GLY A 303 -18.12 -16.88 3.36
C GLY A 303 -17.08 -17.19 4.43
N CYS A 304 -16.05 -16.36 4.60
CA CYS A 304 -14.96 -16.60 5.55
C CYS A 304 -15.17 -15.78 6.85
N PRO A 305 -15.30 -16.41 8.02
CA PRO A 305 -15.39 -15.69 9.28
C PRO A 305 -14.04 -15.00 9.58
N LEU A 306 -14.03 -13.67 9.49
CA LEU A 306 -12.83 -12.88 9.77
C LEU A 306 -12.67 -12.65 11.28
N PRO A 307 -11.45 -12.77 11.83
CA PRO A 307 -11.15 -12.34 13.21
C PRO A 307 -11.49 -10.87 13.45
N GLY A 308 -11.78 -10.47 14.69
CA GLY A 308 -12.08 -9.07 15.04
C GLY A 308 -10.95 -8.05 14.75
N TRP A 309 -9.72 -8.54 14.61
CA TRP A 309 -8.54 -7.75 14.20
C TRP A 309 -8.35 -7.68 12.67
N MET A 310 -9.24 -8.30 11.88
CA MET A 310 -9.28 -8.22 10.42
C MET A 310 -10.61 -7.61 9.95
N ARG A 311 -10.56 -6.77 8.91
CA ARG A 311 -11.77 -6.22 8.28
C ARG A 311 -11.56 -5.94 6.81
N ILE A 312 -12.67 -5.84 6.09
CA ILE A 312 -12.69 -5.53 4.66
C ILE A 312 -13.00 -4.05 4.45
N VAL A 313 -12.19 -3.39 3.61
CA VAL A 313 -12.51 -2.09 3.02
C VAL A 313 -12.71 -2.28 1.53
N THR A 314 -13.92 -1.97 1.05
CA THR A 314 -14.23 -2.02 -0.38
C THR A 314 -14.00 -0.65 -1.00
N VAL A 315 -13.09 -0.61 -1.97
CA VAL A 315 -12.75 0.57 -2.77
C VAL A 315 -13.82 0.73 -3.85
N PRO A 316 -14.54 1.86 -3.90
CA PRO A 316 -15.54 2.10 -4.95
C PRO A 316 -14.90 2.10 -6.34
N ASP A 317 -15.66 1.81 -7.39
CA ASP A 317 -15.13 1.85 -8.76
C ASP A 317 -14.63 3.24 -9.14
N GLY A 318 -13.62 3.32 -10.01
CA GLY A 318 -13.01 4.57 -10.45
C GLY A 318 -12.33 4.48 -11.81
N PRO A 319 -11.84 5.61 -12.36
CA PRO A 319 -11.16 5.67 -13.65
C PRO A 319 -9.87 4.86 -13.73
N ILE A 320 -9.26 4.52 -12.58
CA ILE A 320 -8.11 3.64 -12.48
C ILE A 320 -8.34 2.60 -11.39
N THR A 321 -7.71 1.44 -11.54
CA THR A 321 -7.77 0.33 -10.58
C THR A 321 -6.36 -0.18 -10.40
N THR A 322 -5.72 0.28 -9.34
CA THR A 322 -4.30 0.03 -9.07
C THR A 322 -4.10 -0.21 -7.57
N LYS A 323 -3.12 -1.05 -7.23
CA LYS A 323 -2.69 -1.29 -5.85
C LYS A 323 -2.48 0.01 -5.05
N PRO A 324 -1.72 1.02 -5.52
CA PRO A 324 -1.53 2.27 -4.79
C PRO A 324 -2.83 3.07 -4.56
N ARG A 325 -3.78 3.07 -5.51
CA ARG A 325 -5.08 3.71 -5.32
C ARG A 325 -5.87 3.03 -4.21
N ALA A 326 -5.93 1.69 -4.24
CA ALA A 326 -6.63 0.91 -3.25
C ALA A 326 -6.06 1.15 -1.84
N MET A 327 -4.73 1.12 -1.72
CA MET A 327 -4.03 1.44 -0.46
C MET A 327 -4.28 2.88 0.00
N ASN A 328 -4.24 3.87 -0.91
CA ASN A 328 -4.55 5.27 -0.57
C ASN A 328 -5.98 5.47 -0.07
N TYR A 329 -6.95 4.72 -0.60
CA TYR A 329 -8.33 4.75 -0.13
C TYR A 329 -8.44 4.12 1.26
N ALA A 330 -7.89 2.92 1.42
CA ALA A 330 -7.93 2.18 2.70
C ALA A 330 -7.14 2.87 3.83
N LEU A 331 -6.12 3.67 3.49
CA LEU A 331 -5.31 4.40 4.45
C LEU A 331 -6.16 5.29 5.37
N ASP A 332 -7.23 5.93 4.88
CA ASP A 332 -8.08 6.78 5.73
C ASP A 332 -8.87 6.01 6.78
N PHE A 333 -9.03 4.70 6.58
CA PHE A 333 -9.74 3.83 7.52
C PHE A 333 -8.81 3.20 8.56
N CYS A 334 -7.48 3.29 8.38
CA CYS A 334 -6.49 2.64 9.24
C CYS A 334 -6.35 3.34 10.59
N ARG A 335 -6.32 2.58 11.69
CA ARG A 335 -6.18 3.10 13.07
C ARG A 335 -4.73 3.27 13.52
N GLY A 336 -3.80 2.56 12.87
CA GLY A 336 -2.42 2.43 13.29
C GLY A 336 -1.60 3.70 13.10
N SER A 337 -0.68 3.94 14.04
CA SER A 337 0.39 4.93 13.89
C SER A 337 1.54 4.39 13.03
N ILE A 338 1.58 3.08 12.83
CA ILE A 338 2.45 2.38 11.88
C ILE A 338 1.56 1.71 10.82
N ILE A 339 1.91 1.90 9.55
CA ILE A 339 1.23 1.31 8.39
C ILE A 339 2.15 0.25 7.78
N GLY A 340 1.74 -1.01 7.82
CA GLY A 340 2.37 -2.15 7.17
C GLY A 340 1.72 -2.48 5.83
N ILE A 341 2.46 -3.12 4.94
CA ILE A 341 1.95 -3.61 3.64
C ILE A 341 2.37 -5.07 3.48
N TYR A 342 1.40 -5.94 3.18
CA TYR A 342 1.64 -7.30 2.70
C TYR A 342 0.83 -7.58 1.45
N ASP A 343 1.37 -8.42 0.59
CA ASP A 343 0.68 -9.06 -0.52
C ASP A 343 0.00 -10.35 -0.03
N ALA A 344 -0.92 -10.87 -0.84
CA ALA A 344 -1.78 -11.99 -0.49
C ALA A 344 -1.00 -13.28 -0.20
N GLU A 345 0.10 -13.47 -0.92
CA GLU A 345 0.99 -14.63 -0.87
C GLU A 345 2.10 -14.53 0.17
N ASP A 346 2.16 -13.45 0.96
CA ASP A 346 3.24 -13.23 1.90
C ASP A 346 3.15 -14.13 3.12
N ALA A 347 4.29 -14.71 3.49
CA ALA A 347 4.49 -15.47 4.71
C ALA A 347 5.57 -14.79 5.59
N PRO A 348 5.19 -13.77 6.38
CA PRO A 348 6.12 -13.05 7.25
C PRO A 348 6.62 -13.90 8.42
N ASP A 349 7.85 -13.62 8.88
CA ASP A 349 8.37 -14.17 10.15
C ASP A 349 7.41 -13.83 11.32
N PRO A 350 7.15 -14.76 12.26
CA PRO A 350 6.20 -14.55 13.35
C PRO A 350 6.47 -13.30 14.21
N ASP A 351 7.73 -13.02 14.54
CA ASP A 351 8.14 -11.93 15.44
C ASP A 351 8.33 -10.57 14.72
N GLN A 352 7.93 -10.48 13.44
CA GLN A 352 8.24 -9.35 12.57
C GLN A 352 7.69 -8.01 13.11
N LEU A 353 6.45 -7.99 13.60
CA LEU A 353 5.83 -6.76 14.09
C LEU A 353 6.48 -6.24 15.37
N GLN A 354 6.95 -7.13 16.26
CA GLN A 354 7.68 -6.73 17.46
C GLN A 354 9.01 -6.06 17.11
N LYS A 355 9.75 -6.65 16.15
CA LYS A 355 10.99 -6.05 15.63
C LYS A 355 10.76 -4.66 15.02
N VAL A 356 9.65 -4.48 14.30
CA VAL A 356 9.26 -3.18 13.72
C VAL A 356 9.04 -2.13 14.80
N VAL A 357 8.22 -2.45 15.79
CA VAL A 357 7.90 -1.52 16.90
C VAL A 357 9.15 -1.16 17.68
N GLN A 358 9.94 -2.16 18.05
CA GLN A 358 11.20 -1.95 18.75
C GLN A 358 12.12 -1.04 17.95
N ARG A 359 12.28 -1.32 16.65
CA ARG A 359 13.19 -0.53 15.83
C ARG A 359 12.74 0.92 15.66
N PHE A 360 11.43 1.17 15.56
CA PHE A 360 10.92 2.54 15.58
C PHE A 360 11.04 3.21 16.95
N ALA A 361 10.99 2.47 18.06
CA ALA A 361 11.26 3.03 19.39
C ALA A 361 12.75 3.41 19.57
N GLU A 362 13.66 2.64 18.97
CA GLU A 362 15.11 2.90 18.97
C GLU A 362 15.56 4.04 18.03
N ARG A 363 14.65 4.58 17.22
CA ARG A 363 14.97 5.53 16.15
C ARG A 363 14.12 6.77 16.23
N GLY A 364 14.75 7.91 15.90
CA GLY A 364 14.06 9.18 15.81
C GLY A 364 12.99 9.22 14.71
N PRO A 365 12.24 10.34 14.63
CA PRO A 365 11.19 10.54 13.63
C PRO A 365 11.74 10.64 12.20
N ASP A 366 13.06 10.83 12.03
CA ASP A 366 13.73 10.86 10.74
C ASP A 366 13.77 9.47 10.06
N VAL A 367 13.67 8.37 10.81
CA VAL A 367 13.43 7.04 10.24
C VAL A 367 11.93 6.87 10.01
N ALA A 368 11.51 7.09 8.77
CA ALA A 368 10.11 7.01 8.36
C ALA A 368 9.67 5.60 7.99
N CYS A 369 10.60 4.79 7.49
CA CYS A 369 10.27 3.50 6.90
C CYS A 369 11.25 2.41 7.34
N LEU A 370 10.72 1.23 7.63
CA LEU A 370 11.47 0.00 7.85
C LEU A 370 11.12 -0.99 6.75
N GLN A 371 12.13 -1.48 6.05
CA GLN A 371 12.00 -2.49 4.99
C GLN A 371 12.58 -3.81 5.49
N GLY A 372 11.79 -4.87 5.55
CA GLY A 372 12.31 -6.22 5.78
C GLY A 372 12.90 -6.84 4.52
N CYS A 373 13.52 -8.00 4.67
CA CYS A 373 14.05 -8.78 3.55
C CYS A 373 12.95 -9.63 2.90
N LEU A 374 12.96 -9.73 1.58
CA LEU A 374 12.16 -10.74 0.86
C LEU A 374 13.03 -11.96 0.54
N ASP A 375 12.40 -13.12 0.55
CA ASP A 375 13.01 -14.40 0.22
C ASP A 375 11.94 -15.36 -0.30
N TYR A 376 12.34 -16.48 -0.90
CA TYR A 376 11.41 -17.43 -1.49
C TYR A 376 11.23 -18.69 -0.63
N TYR A 377 10.00 -19.22 -0.62
CA TYR A 377 9.71 -20.52 -0.01
C TYR A 377 9.78 -21.70 -0.99
N ASN A 378 9.76 -21.46 -2.30
CA ASN A 378 9.78 -22.48 -3.36
C ASN A 378 11.07 -22.52 -4.23
N PRO A 379 12.29 -22.28 -3.71
CA PRO A 379 13.50 -22.27 -4.56
C PRO A 379 13.83 -23.64 -5.15
N ARG A 380 13.26 -24.73 -4.61
CA ARG A 380 13.54 -26.09 -5.07
C ARG A 380 12.75 -26.49 -6.32
N THR A 381 11.73 -25.72 -6.71
CA THR A 381 10.82 -26.06 -7.81
C THR A 381 11.54 -26.22 -9.15
N ASN A 382 12.43 -25.29 -9.53
CA ASN A 382 13.26 -25.41 -10.73
C ASN A 382 14.48 -24.48 -10.70
N LEU A 383 15.33 -24.54 -11.73
CA LEU A 383 16.52 -23.69 -11.85
C LEU A 383 16.18 -22.19 -11.86
N LEU A 384 15.08 -21.80 -12.52
CA LEU A 384 14.65 -20.39 -12.56
C LEU A 384 14.36 -19.86 -11.16
N ALA A 385 13.67 -20.65 -10.32
CA ALA A 385 13.40 -20.29 -8.92
C ALA A 385 14.69 -20.17 -8.09
N ARG A 386 15.67 -21.06 -8.29
CA ARG A 386 16.98 -20.99 -7.61
C ARG A 386 17.75 -19.72 -7.98
N LEU A 387 17.80 -19.39 -9.27
CA LEU A 387 18.48 -18.19 -9.77
C LEU A 387 17.80 -16.92 -9.28
N PHE A 388 16.48 -16.91 -9.26
CA PHE A 388 15.70 -15.80 -8.70
C PHE A 388 15.98 -15.61 -7.20
N THR A 389 16.07 -16.70 -6.46
CA THR A 389 16.43 -16.69 -5.02
C THR A 389 17.83 -16.13 -4.78
N ALA A 390 18.81 -16.51 -5.61
CA ALA A 390 20.16 -15.98 -5.52
C ALA A 390 20.21 -14.46 -5.79
N GLU A 391 19.44 -13.98 -6.78
CA GLU A 391 19.33 -12.55 -7.08
C GLU A 391 18.71 -11.77 -5.91
N TYR A 392 17.59 -12.25 -5.35
CA TYR A 392 16.94 -11.63 -4.20
C TYR A 392 17.83 -11.60 -2.96
N ALA A 393 18.56 -12.68 -2.70
CA ALA A 393 19.52 -12.74 -1.60
C ALA A 393 20.61 -11.67 -1.75
N SER A 394 21.15 -11.48 -2.96
CA SER A 394 22.08 -10.38 -3.26
C SER A 394 21.44 -9.01 -3.00
N TRP A 395 20.22 -8.80 -3.50
CA TRP A 395 19.54 -7.52 -3.43
C TRP A 395 19.24 -7.08 -1.99
N PHE A 396 18.47 -7.89 -1.24
CA PHE A 396 17.98 -7.51 0.09
C PHE A 396 19.05 -7.60 1.19
N ARG A 397 20.08 -8.44 1.03
CA ARG A 397 21.08 -8.68 2.10
C ARG A 397 22.45 -8.08 1.81
N VAL A 398 22.72 -7.59 0.60
CA VAL A 398 23.99 -6.94 0.25
C VAL A 398 23.78 -5.54 -0.31
N VAL A 399 22.98 -5.39 -1.38
CA VAL A 399 22.84 -4.10 -2.09
C VAL A 399 22.00 -3.09 -1.29
N MET A 400 20.79 -3.44 -0.87
CA MET A 400 19.90 -2.55 -0.12
C MET A 400 20.51 -2.06 1.21
N PRO A 401 21.15 -2.91 2.04
CA PRO A 401 21.89 -2.45 3.22
C PRO A 401 23.05 -1.50 2.89
N ALA A 402 23.67 -1.64 1.71
CA ALA A 402 24.71 -0.71 1.28
C ALA A 402 24.12 0.66 0.88
N LEU A 403 23.00 0.69 0.17
CA LEU A 403 22.28 1.94 -0.14
C LEU A 403 21.92 2.69 1.14
N GLN A 404 21.39 1.98 2.15
CA GLN A 404 21.11 2.54 3.47
C GLN A 404 22.37 3.15 4.12
N ARG A 405 23.48 2.39 4.17
CA ARG A 405 24.74 2.86 4.78
C ARG A 405 25.34 4.06 4.07
N LEU A 406 25.17 4.12 2.75
CA LEU A 406 25.63 5.23 1.91
C LEU A 406 24.66 6.42 1.90
N ARG A 407 23.50 6.31 2.54
CA ARG A 407 22.40 7.29 2.53
C ARG A 407 21.95 7.65 1.11
N LEU A 408 21.87 6.65 0.24
CA LEU A 408 21.37 6.82 -1.14
C LEU A 408 19.87 6.53 -1.18
N PRO A 409 19.11 7.13 -2.12
CA PRO A 409 17.71 6.79 -2.35
C PRO A 409 17.56 5.29 -2.60
N MET A 410 16.61 4.69 -1.88
CA MET A 410 16.43 3.25 -1.87
C MET A 410 15.08 2.89 -2.51
N PRO A 411 15.06 2.18 -3.64
CA PRO A 411 13.81 1.64 -4.18
C PRO A 411 13.27 0.57 -3.23
N LEU A 412 12.05 0.79 -2.71
CA LEU A 412 11.43 -0.11 -1.74
C LEU A 412 10.91 -1.39 -2.40
N GLY A 413 10.68 -2.43 -1.60
CA GLY A 413 10.34 -3.78 -2.09
C GLY A 413 8.86 -4.10 -2.23
N GLY A 414 7.96 -3.12 -2.13
CA GLY A 414 6.51 -3.30 -2.37
C GLY A 414 5.70 -4.01 -1.29
N THR A 415 6.35 -4.85 -0.50
CA THR A 415 5.83 -5.56 0.69
C THR A 415 6.88 -5.56 1.81
N THR A 416 6.46 -5.95 3.02
CA THR A 416 7.29 -6.00 4.23
C THR A 416 7.86 -4.63 4.52
N LEU A 417 6.97 -3.66 4.36
CA LEU A 417 7.25 -2.24 4.42
C LEU A 417 6.39 -1.65 5.52
N PHE A 418 7.04 -1.09 6.53
CA PHE A 418 6.38 -0.48 7.66
C PHE A 418 6.73 1.00 7.71
N LEU A 419 5.73 1.86 7.61
CA LEU A 419 5.89 3.30 7.61
C LEU A 419 5.27 3.92 8.86
N ARG A 420 5.90 4.96 9.39
CA ARG A 420 5.19 5.87 10.30
C ARG A 420 4.09 6.57 9.52
N ARG A 421 2.85 6.52 10.01
CA ARG A 421 1.68 7.14 9.38
C ARG A 421 1.94 8.62 9.06
N GLU A 422 2.44 9.38 10.03
CA GLU A 422 2.72 10.81 9.87
C GLU A 422 3.68 11.09 8.69
N ALA A 423 4.73 10.27 8.56
CA ALA A 423 5.69 10.41 7.48
C ALA A 423 5.09 10.05 6.12
N LEU A 424 4.25 9.00 6.07
CA LEU A 424 3.53 8.59 4.87
C LEU A 424 2.53 9.67 4.42
N ASP A 425 1.77 10.24 5.36
CA ASP A 425 0.82 11.32 5.08
C ASP A 425 1.56 12.58 4.59
N ARG A 426 2.71 12.92 5.19
CA ARG A 426 3.54 14.07 4.78
C ARG A 426 4.03 14.01 3.33
N VAL A 427 4.32 12.81 2.82
CA VAL A 427 4.81 12.62 1.44
C VAL A 427 3.68 12.37 0.43
N GLY A 428 2.41 12.45 0.86
CA GLY A 428 1.25 12.21 -0.01
C GLY A 428 0.98 10.74 -0.30
N ALA A 429 1.37 9.82 0.59
CA ALA A 429 1.17 8.38 0.50
C ALA A 429 1.72 7.75 -0.81
N TRP A 430 0.98 6.88 -1.49
CA TRP A 430 1.43 6.21 -2.73
C TRP A 430 0.97 6.97 -3.97
N ASP A 431 1.76 6.98 -5.04
CA ASP A 431 1.30 7.54 -6.32
C ASP A 431 0.38 6.55 -7.03
N ALA A 432 -0.93 6.85 -7.04
CA ALA A 432 -1.98 6.01 -7.63
C ALA A 432 -1.76 5.67 -9.11
N HIS A 433 -0.93 6.47 -9.80
CA HIS A 433 -0.65 6.35 -11.22
C HIS A 433 0.71 5.71 -11.53
N ASN A 434 1.53 5.37 -10.54
CA ASN A 434 2.81 4.72 -10.76
C ASN A 434 2.65 3.19 -10.72
N VAL A 435 3.39 2.47 -11.57
CA VAL A 435 3.37 1.00 -11.65
C VAL A 435 4.36 0.34 -10.68
N THR A 436 5.27 1.13 -10.10
CA THR A 436 6.16 0.80 -8.97
C THR A 436 6.06 1.93 -7.94
N GLU A 437 4.93 1.97 -7.25
CA GLU A 437 4.62 2.99 -6.24
C GLU A 437 5.59 2.99 -5.05
N ASP A 438 6.19 1.84 -4.80
CA ASP A 438 7.15 1.54 -3.75
C ASP A 438 8.51 2.18 -4.02
N ALA A 439 9.06 1.98 -5.22
CA ALA A 439 10.30 2.60 -5.64
C ALA A 439 10.17 4.14 -5.65
N ASP A 440 9.04 4.66 -6.13
CA ASP A 440 8.73 6.09 -6.07
C ASP A 440 8.61 6.63 -4.64
N LEU A 441 7.91 5.91 -3.76
CA LEU A 441 7.79 6.29 -2.35
C LEU A 441 9.17 6.38 -1.68
N GLY A 442 10.07 5.45 -1.99
CA GLY A 442 11.45 5.47 -1.47
C GLY A 442 12.22 6.74 -1.88
N VAL A 443 12.04 7.19 -3.11
CA VAL A 443 12.63 8.45 -3.61
C VAL A 443 11.99 9.65 -2.94
N ARG A 444 10.66 9.70 -2.84
CA ARG A 444 9.95 10.81 -2.18
C ARG A 444 10.32 10.94 -0.69
N LEU A 445 10.43 9.83 0.04
CA LEU A 445 10.92 9.84 1.42
C LEU A 445 12.32 10.49 1.50
N ALA A 446 13.25 10.06 0.64
CA ALA A 446 14.60 10.62 0.59
C ALA A 446 14.61 12.13 0.25
N ARG A 447 13.78 12.58 -0.69
CA ARG A 447 13.61 14.01 -1.03
C ARG A 447 13.07 14.85 0.13
N HIS A 448 12.30 14.24 1.02
CA HIS A 448 11.81 14.88 2.25
C HIS A 448 12.79 14.75 3.43
N GLY A 449 14.04 14.32 3.19
CA GLY A 449 15.05 14.13 4.22
C GLY A 449 14.77 12.96 5.17
N LEU A 450 13.82 12.09 4.84
CA LEU A 450 13.46 10.92 5.63
C LEU A 450 14.33 9.74 5.25
N ARG A 451 14.60 8.87 6.23
CA ARG A 451 15.43 7.68 6.09
C ARG A 451 14.59 6.42 6.10
N THR A 452 15.05 5.46 5.31
CA THR A 452 14.59 4.07 5.36
C THR A 452 15.71 3.20 5.91
N GLU A 453 15.37 2.26 6.80
CA GLU A 453 16.32 1.26 7.30
C GLU A 453 15.86 -0.17 6.96
N MET A 454 16.83 -1.01 6.64
CA MET A 454 16.65 -2.46 6.51
C MET A 454 16.52 -3.06 7.91
N LEU A 455 15.47 -3.87 8.09
CA LEU A 455 15.20 -4.62 9.32
C LEU A 455 15.55 -6.10 9.11
N PRO A 456 16.27 -6.76 10.04
CA PRO A 456 16.66 -8.17 9.91
C PRO A 456 15.48 -9.11 10.25
N THR A 457 14.46 -9.07 9.39
CA THR A 457 13.27 -9.91 9.39
C THR A 457 13.00 -10.31 7.96
N THR A 458 12.41 -11.49 7.74
CA THR A 458 12.13 -12.00 6.40
C THR A 458 10.64 -12.18 6.20
N THR A 459 10.19 -11.92 4.98
CA THR A 459 8.90 -12.38 4.49
C THR A 459 9.13 -13.28 3.29
N HIS A 460 8.50 -14.45 3.33
CA HIS A 460 8.63 -15.44 2.29
C HIS A 460 7.50 -15.31 1.27
N GLU A 461 7.86 -15.17 0.00
CA GLU A 461 6.92 -15.11 -1.13
C GLU A 461 7.13 -16.29 -2.11
N GLU A 462 6.29 -16.39 -3.14
CA GLU A 462 6.41 -17.38 -4.20
C GLU A 462 7.29 -16.88 -5.35
N ALA A 463 8.32 -17.64 -5.72
CA ALA A 463 9.11 -17.35 -6.91
C ALA A 463 8.32 -17.68 -8.18
N ASN A 464 8.41 -16.81 -9.19
CA ASN A 464 7.89 -17.11 -10.52
C ASN A 464 8.71 -18.24 -11.19
N CYS A 465 8.15 -19.45 -11.22
CA CYS A 465 8.79 -20.62 -11.81
C CYS A 465 8.61 -20.75 -13.32
N ARG A 466 7.85 -19.85 -13.98
CA ARG A 466 7.55 -19.90 -15.42
C ARG A 466 8.15 -18.70 -16.14
N LEU A 467 8.77 -18.96 -17.29
CA LEU A 467 9.50 -17.96 -18.07
C LEU A 467 8.66 -16.74 -18.48
N ARG A 468 7.47 -16.96 -19.05
CA ARG A 468 6.60 -15.87 -19.52
C ARG A 468 6.10 -14.97 -18.38
N PRO A 469 5.53 -15.50 -17.27
CA PRO A 469 5.20 -14.69 -16.09
C PRO A 469 6.40 -13.95 -15.51
N TRP A 470 7.57 -14.59 -15.44
CA TRP A 470 8.79 -13.96 -14.95
C TRP A 470 9.18 -12.74 -15.80
N ILE A 471 9.15 -12.84 -17.14
CA ILE A 471 9.45 -11.72 -18.04
C ILE A 471 8.45 -10.57 -17.86
N ARG A 472 7.16 -10.88 -17.70
CA ARG A 472 6.11 -9.87 -17.45
C ARG A 472 6.29 -9.15 -16.11
N GLN A 473 6.64 -9.89 -15.06
CA GLN A 473 6.92 -9.32 -13.74
C GLN A 473 8.13 -8.38 -13.81
N ARG A 474 9.22 -8.85 -14.42
CA ARG A 474 10.45 -8.08 -14.54
C ARG A 474 10.29 -6.84 -15.42
N SER A 475 9.52 -6.95 -16.51
CA SER A 475 9.27 -5.80 -17.40
C SER A 475 8.48 -4.71 -16.67
N ARG A 476 7.53 -5.09 -15.79
CA ARG A 476 6.81 -4.14 -14.94
C ARG A 476 7.75 -3.38 -14.01
N TRP A 477 8.66 -4.06 -13.33
CA TRP A 477 9.62 -3.41 -12.42
C TRP A 477 10.55 -2.45 -13.16
N ILE A 478 11.13 -2.90 -14.28
CA ILE A 478 12.00 -2.06 -15.11
C ILE A 478 11.24 -0.82 -15.63
N LYS A 479 10.01 -1.01 -16.12
CA LYS A 479 9.15 0.08 -16.59
C LYS A 479 8.92 1.12 -15.48
N GLY A 480 8.58 0.66 -14.28
CA GLY A 480 8.34 1.54 -13.15
C GLY A 480 9.58 2.28 -12.68
N HIS A 481 10.76 1.65 -12.71
CA HIS A 481 12.03 2.33 -12.42
C HIS A 481 12.33 3.43 -13.46
N ILE A 482 12.14 3.15 -14.75
CA ILE A 482 12.32 4.15 -15.83
C ILE A 482 11.33 5.30 -15.66
N LEU A 483 10.07 4.99 -15.35
CA LEU A 483 9.03 6.00 -15.13
C LEU A 483 9.34 6.87 -13.91
N THR A 484 9.73 6.26 -12.79
CA THR A 484 10.15 6.94 -11.56
C THR A 484 11.35 7.83 -11.84
N TRP A 485 12.36 7.32 -12.56
CA TRP A 485 13.51 8.10 -13.03
C TRP A 485 13.06 9.39 -13.72
N ALA A 486 12.23 9.23 -14.76
CA ALA A 486 11.80 10.31 -15.63
C ALA A 486 10.89 11.33 -14.93
N ILE A 487 10.04 10.90 -13.99
CA ILE A 487 9.15 11.80 -13.22
C ILE A 487 9.98 12.76 -12.35
N HIS A 488 10.90 12.24 -11.55
CA HIS A 488 11.69 13.09 -10.65
C HIS A 488 12.75 13.90 -11.37
N MET A 489 13.17 13.48 -12.58
CA MET A 489 14.08 14.24 -13.46
C MET A 489 13.40 15.36 -14.27
N ARG A 490 12.08 15.58 -14.10
CA ARG A 490 11.39 16.76 -14.66
C ARG A 490 11.93 18.07 -14.09
N ASP A 491 12.40 18.03 -12.85
CA ASP A 491 13.08 19.15 -12.16
C ASP A 491 14.39 18.63 -11.54
N PRO A 492 15.47 18.52 -12.34
CA PRO A 492 16.74 17.96 -11.87
C PRO A 492 17.43 18.87 -10.84
N VAL A 493 17.20 20.19 -10.91
CA VAL A 493 17.76 21.16 -9.95
C VAL A 493 17.07 21.01 -8.60
N GLY A 494 15.74 20.91 -8.58
CA GLY A 494 14.99 20.60 -7.36
C GLY A 494 15.39 19.24 -6.78
N LEU A 495 15.50 18.20 -7.60
CA LEU A 495 15.96 16.88 -7.17
C LEU A 495 17.37 16.92 -6.54
N TRP A 496 18.31 17.64 -7.17
CA TRP A 496 19.66 17.83 -6.63
C TRP A 496 19.64 18.56 -5.29
N ARG A 497 18.83 19.60 -5.16
CA ARG A 497 18.69 20.36 -3.91
C ARG A 497 18.10 19.51 -2.79
N ASP A 498 17.11 18.68 -3.10
CA ASP A 498 16.41 17.84 -2.13
C ASP A 498 17.27 16.64 -1.67
N LEU A 499 18.02 16.00 -2.59
CA LEU A 499 18.84 14.81 -2.28
C LEU A 499 20.30 15.12 -1.93
N GLY A 500 20.79 16.30 -2.28
CA GLY A 500 22.22 16.62 -2.33
C GLY A 500 22.97 15.85 -3.42
N TRP A 501 24.24 16.21 -3.62
CA TRP A 501 25.06 15.65 -4.71
C TRP A 501 25.24 14.13 -4.63
N ARG A 502 25.42 13.57 -3.42
CA ARG A 502 25.60 12.12 -3.21
C ARG A 502 24.32 11.36 -3.51
N GLY A 503 23.19 11.85 -2.99
CA GLY A 503 21.89 11.25 -3.21
C GLY A 503 21.47 11.33 -4.67
N PHE A 504 21.74 12.45 -5.34
CA PHE A 504 21.51 12.61 -6.78
C PHE A 504 22.35 11.64 -7.61
N LEU A 505 23.65 11.51 -7.35
CA LEU A 505 24.48 10.53 -8.06
C LEU A 505 24.02 9.09 -7.80
N GLY A 506 23.73 8.75 -6.55
CA GLY A 506 23.19 7.43 -6.21
C GLY A 506 21.87 7.14 -6.93
N TYR A 507 21.00 8.15 -7.02
CA TYR A 507 19.76 8.07 -7.78
C TYR A 507 20.02 7.78 -9.27
N GLN A 508 20.97 8.47 -9.91
CA GLN A 508 21.33 8.17 -11.30
C GLN A 508 21.86 6.74 -11.45
N VAL A 509 22.72 6.28 -10.56
CA VAL A 509 23.29 4.91 -10.64
C VAL A 509 22.20 3.85 -10.49
N VAL A 510 21.30 4.01 -9.51
CA VAL A 510 20.27 3.01 -9.19
C VAL A 510 19.14 3.00 -10.22
N PHE A 511 18.61 4.16 -10.61
CA PHE A 511 17.41 4.23 -11.45
C PHE A 511 17.68 4.37 -12.95
N LEU A 512 18.85 4.90 -13.35
CA LEU A 512 19.22 5.04 -14.76
C LEU A 512 20.36 4.09 -15.16
N GLY A 513 21.41 4.02 -14.34
CA GLY A 513 22.58 3.18 -14.59
C GLY A 513 22.23 1.70 -14.66
N ALA A 514 21.55 1.16 -13.64
CA ALA A 514 21.14 -0.24 -13.61
C ALA A 514 20.22 -0.61 -14.79
N GLN A 515 19.27 0.28 -15.13
CA GLN A 515 18.36 0.03 -16.25
C GLN A 515 19.08 0.11 -17.60
N SER A 516 20.05 1.02 -17.74
CA SER A 516 20.88 1.13 -18.94
C SER A 516 21.68 -0.14 -19.19
N GLN A 517 22.22 -0.79 -18.15
CA GLN A 517 22.93 -2.06 -18.31
C GLN A 517 22.03 -3.16 -18.86
N VAL A 518 20.79 -3.25 -18.38
CA VAL A 518 19.83 -4.25 -18.89
C VAL A 518 19.50 -4.00 -20.36
N LEU A 519 19.33 -2.75 -20.77
CA LEU A 519 19.00 -2.38 -22.14
C LEU A 519 20.18 -2.53 -23.10
N LEU A 520 21.40 -2.23 -22.64
CA LEU A 520 22.62 -2.29 -23.43
C LEU A 520 23.34 -3.64 -23.38
N ALA A 521 22.88 -4.59 -22.56
CA ALA A 521 23.44 -5.94 -22.50
C ALA A 521 23.56 -6.64 -23.87
N PRO A 522 22.57 -6.55 -24.79
CA PRO A 522 22.72 -7.12 -26.14
C PRO A 522 23.91 -6.55 -26.91
N LEU A 523 24.17 -5.24 -26.81
CA LEU A 523 25.33 -4.58 -27.43
C LEU A 523 26.64 -5.10 -26.83
N MET A 524 26.67 -5.37 -25.52
CA MET A 524 27.84 -5.97 -24.88
C MET A 524 28.10 -7.38 -25.41
N TRP A 525 27.04 -8.17 -25.64
CA TRP A 525 27.22 -9.52 -26.15
C TRP A 525 27.71 -9.58 -27.59
N THR A 526 27.36 -8.61 -28.45
CA THR A 526 27.93 -8.56 -29.81
C THR A 526 29.45 -8.40 -29.79
N MET A 527 30.02 -7.87 -28.70
CA MET A 527 31.48 -7.74 -28.56
C MET A 527 32.19 -9.08 -28.36
N TRP A 528 31.49 -10.16 -27.98
CA TRP A 528 32.06 -11.51 -27.98
C TRP A 528 32.46 -11.97 -29.38
N ALA A 529 31.83 -11.44 -30.42
CA ALA A 529 32.21 -11.68 -31.81
C ALA A 529 33.68 -11.29 -32.06
N ILE A 530 34.18 -10.23 -31.42
CA ILE A 530 35.57 -9.79 -31.51
C ILE A 530 36.52 -10.84 -30.92
N SER A 531 36.12 -11.50 -29.82
CA SER A 531 36.94 -12.51 -29.14
C SER A 531 37.16 -13.76 -29.98
N VAL A 532 36.26 -14.04 -30.92
CA VAL A 532 36.38 -15.15 -31.89
C VAL A 532 36.87 -14.70 -33.27
N GLY A 533 37.39 -13.46 -33.38
CA GLY A 533 38.00 -12.93 -34.59
C GLY A 533 37.04 -12.38 -35.64
N LEU A 534 35.75 -12.18 -35.31
CA LEU A 534 34.79 -11.57 -36.23
C LEU A 534 34.93 -10.04 -36.27
N PRO A 535 34.73 -9.40 -37.44
CA PRO A 535 34.77 -7.95 -37.56
C PRO A 535 33.61 -7.31 -36.79
N HIS A 536 33.89 -6.21 -36.09
CA HIS A 536 32.89 -5.47 -35.32
C HIS A 536 33.12 -3.96 -35.43
N PRO A 537 32.07 -3.13 -35.62
CA PRO A 537 32.22 -1.67 -35.76
C PRO A 537 32.94 -0.97 -34.60
N MET A 538 32.96 -1.58 -33.41
CA MET A 538 33.66 -1.03 -32.25
C MET A 538 35.19 -1.12 -32.35
N GLN A 539 35.74 -1.97 -33.21
CA GLN A 539 37.20 -2.08 -33.41
C GLN A 539 37.78 -0.80 -34.04
N THR A 540 36.97 -0.04 -34.79
CA THR A 540 37.39 1.24 -35.38
C THR A 540 37.20 2.43 -34.44
N LEU A 541 36.33 2.29 -33.44
CA LEU A 541 36.05 3.33 -32.45
C LEU A 541 37.01 3.29 -31.25
N LEU A 542 37.53 2.12 -30.93
CA LEU A 542 38.36 1.92 -29.74
C LEU A 542 39.85 2.01 -30.08
N PRO A 543 40.66 2.65 -29.22
CA PRO A 543 42.10 2.60 -29.36
C PRO A 543 42.62 1.17 -29.14
N ALA A 544 43.86 0.90 -29.52
CA ALA A 544 44.52 -0.37 -29.24
C ALA A 544 44.43 -0.70 -27.74
N GLY A 545 43.96 -1.91 -27.40
CA GLY A 545 43.73 -2.30 -26.00
C GLY A 545 42.32 -1.97 -25.46
N GLY A 546 41.55 -1.10 -26.12
CA GLY A 546 40.25 -0.64 -25.62
C GLY A 546 39.20 -1.75 -25.49
N VAL A 547 39.20 -2.71 -26.43
CA VAL A 547 38.31 -3.88 -26.37
C VAL A 547 38.63 -4.75 -25.15
N GLN A 548 39.91 -4.98 -24.86
CA GLN A 548 40.35 -5.76 -23.70
C GLN A 548 39.92 -5.10 -22.39
N VAL A 549 40.00 -3.76 -22.29
CA VAL A 549 39.51 -3.00 -21.14
C VAL A 549 38.01 -3.19 -20.96
N LEU A 550 37.21 -3.08 -22.02
CA LEU A 550 35.76 -3.29 -21.94
C LEU A 550 35.39 -4.71 -21.50
N ILE A 551 36.06 -5.72 -22.05
CA ILE A 551 35.88 -7.13 -21.64
C ILE A 551 36.24 -7.29 -20.16
N ALA A 552 37.37 -6.74 -19.71
CA ALA A 552 37.77 -6.80 -18.31
C ALA A 552 36.76 -6.12 -17.37
N MET A 553 36.22 -4.96 -17.77
CA MET A 553 35.15 -4.28 -17.02
C MET A 553 33.87 -5.12 -16.95
N PHE A 554 33.47 -5.76 -18.04
CA PHE A 554 32.33 -6.66 -18.06
C PHE A 554 32.53 -7.86 -17.15
N LEU A 555 33.67 -8.56 -17.27
CA LEU A 555 34.00 -9.70 -16.43
C LEU A 555 34.08 -9.31 -14.94
N LEU A 556 34.60 -8.12 -14.63
CA LEU A 556 34.60 -7.60 -13.26
C LEU A 556 33.18 -7.35 -12.75
N SER A 557 32.31 -6.71 -13.55
CA SER A 557 30.91 -6.49 -13.20
C SER A 557 30.19 -7.81 -12.91
N GLU A 558 30.38 -8.80 -13.76
CA GLU A 558 29.85 -10.15 -13.63
C GLU A 558 30.39 -10.88 -12.38
N ALA A 559 31.70 -10.81 -12.11
CA ALA A 559 32.29 -11.37 -10.90
C ALA A 559 31.72 -10.71 -9.63
N LEU A 560 31.48 -9.39 -9.65
CA LEU A 560 30.84 -8.67 -8.56
C LEU A 560 29.39 -9.12 -8.34
N VAL A 561 28.62 -9.35 -9.41
CA VAL A 561 27.25 -9.90 -9.34
C VAL A 561 27.25 -11.26 -8.64
N MET A 562 28.16 -12.16 -9.04
CA MET A 562 28.27 -13.48 -8.41
C MET A 562 28.71 -13.38 -6.96
N ALA A 563 29.71 -12.55 -6.65
CA ALA A 563 30.21 -12.40 -5.30
C ALA A 563 29.13 -11.88 -4.34
N THR A 564 28.34 -10.88 -4.77
CA THR A 564 27.21 -10.39 -3.96
C THR A 564 26.10 -11.43 -3.81
N ALA A 565 25.86 -12.27 -4.82
CA ALA A 565 24.91 -13.38 -4.73
C ALA A 565 25.37 -14.47 -3.75
N VAL A 566 26.65 -14.88 -3.79
CA VAL A 566 27.21 -15.86 -2.83
C VAL A 566 27.15 -15.32 -1.41
N VAL A 567 27.57 -14.08 -1.17
CA VAL A 567 27.51 -13.44 0.16
C VAL A 567 26.05 -13.28 0.63
N GLY A 568 25.14 -12.95 -0.28
CA GLY A 568 23.71 -12.87 0.00
C GLY A 568 23.13 -14.22 0.42
N LEU A 569 23.41 -15.28 -0.34
CA LEU A 569 22.96 -16.65 -0.05
C LEU A 569 23.52 -17.18 1.27
N ALA A 570 24.77 -16.86 1.60
CA ALA A 570 25.37 -17.23 2.89
C ALA A 570 24.63 -16.64 4.11
N ARG A 571 23.76 -15.62 3.89
CA ARG A 571 22.92 -14.98 4.91
C ARG A 571 21.47 -15.45 4.88
N THR A 572 21.17 -16.51 4.12
CA THR A 572 19.84 -17.12 4.06
C THR A 572 19.90 -18.57 4.46
N ARG A 573 18.73 -19.19 4.65
CA ARG A 573 18.61 -20.65 4.80
C ARG A 573 19.03 -21.42 3.53
N HIS A 574 19.24 -20.73 2.42
CA HIS A 574 19.55 -21.28 1.10
C HIS A 574 21.04 -21.19 0.74
N HIS A 575 21.94 -21.11 1.72
CA HIS A 575 23.39 -21.03 1.51
C HIS A 575 23.96 -22.14 0.59
N GLY A 576 23.32 -23.31 0.54
CA GLY A 576 23.69 -24.41 -0.36
C GLY A 576 23.41 -24.15 -1.86
N LEU A 577 22.75 -23.05 -2.22
CA LEU A 577 22.48 -22.69 -3.63
C LEU A 577 23.67 -22.01 -4.33
N TRP A 578 24.79 -21.75 -3.65
CA TRP A 578 25.96 -21.12 -4.27
C TRP A 578 26.44 -21.78 -5.58
N PRO A 579 26.32 -23.12 -5.83
CA PRO A 579 26.76 -23.71 -7.09
C PRO A 579 25.94 -23.27 -8.30
N VAL A 580 24.72 -22.73 -8.11
CA VAL A 580 23.92 -22.22 -9.23
C VAL A 580 24.29 -20.79 -9.63
N VAL A 581 25.08 -20.07 -8.81
CA VAL A 581 25.41 -18.66 -9.05
C VAL A 581 26.10 -18.41 -10.40
N PRO A 582 27.03 -19.26 -10.89
CA PRO A 582 27.60 -19.09 -12.22
C PRO A 582 26.56 -19.10 -13.36
N MET A 583 25.42 -19.77 -13.14
CA MET A 583 24.33 -19.81 -14.13
C MET A 583 23.50 -18.51 -14.18
N LEU A 584 23.77 -17.53 -13.31
CA LEU A 584 23.16 -16.19 -13.42
C LEU A 584 23.49 -15.51 -14.76
N HIS A 585 24.64 -15.83 -15.37
CA HIS A 585 24.97 -15.37 -16.72
C HIS A 585 23.96 -15.81 -17.78
N LEU A 586 23.36 -16.98 -17.62
CA LEU A 586 22.33 -17.49 -18.53
C LEU A 586 20.92 -16.98 -18.18
N TYR A 587 20.75 -16.43 -16.98
CA TYR A 587 19.50 -15.83 -16.50
C TYR A 587 19.36 -14.37 -16.92
N HIS A 588 20.44 -13.58 -16.85
CA HIS A 588 20.41 -12.15 -17.18
C HIS A 588 19.93 -11.80 -18.59
N PRO A 589 20.09 -12.66 -19.64
CA PRO A 589 19.49 -12.42 -20.93
C PRO A 589 17.97 -12.26 -20.93
N LEU A 590 17.28 -12.94 -20.01
CA LEU A 590 15.84 -12.78 -19.82
C LEU A 590 15.51 -11.37 -19.33
N GLY A 591 16.39 -10.76 -18.53
CA GLY A 591 16.30 -9.38 -18.09
C GLY A 591 16.35 -8.40 -19.25
N ALA A 592 17.24 -8.62 -20.24
CA ALA A 592 17.31 -7.76 -21.43
C ALA A 592 16.01 -7.81 -22.26
N ILE A 593 15.44 -9.01 -22.46
CA ILE A 593 14.14 -9.18 -23.12
C ILE A 593 13.05 -8.42 -22.34
N ALA A 594 13.03 -8.56 -21.01
CA ALA A 594 12.11 -7.83 -20.15
C ALA A 594 12.31 -6.31 -20.22
N GLY A 595 13.55 -5.83 -20.34
CA GLY A 595 13.90 -4.41 -20.45
C GLY A 595 13.41 -3.79 -21.75
N TRP A 596 13.66 -4.42 -22.90
CA TRP A 596 13.15 -3.93 -24.19
C TRP A 596 11.62 -3.97 -24.26
N ARG A 597 11.01 -5.01 -23.69
CA ARG A 597 9.55 -5.06 -23.49
C ARG A 597 9.06 -3.92 -22.60
N ALA A 598 9.76 -3.61 -21.51
CA ALA A 598 9.39 -2.54 -20.58
C ALA A 598 9.45 -1.17 -21.25
N VAL A 599 10.47 -0.92 -22.07
CA VAL A 599 10.57 0.30 -22.89
C VAL A 599 9.37 0.39 -23.82
N TRP A 600 9.11 -0.64 -24.63
CA TRP A 600 7.93 -0.69 -25.49
C TRP A 600 6.62 -0.43 -24.75
N GLU A 601 6.41 -1.09 -23.60
CA GLU A 601 5.23 -0.87 -22.76
C GLU A 601 5.20 0.53 -22.15
N ALA A 602 6.34 1.15 -21.81
CA ALA A 602 6.37 2.53 -21.33
C ALA A 602 5.85 3.52 -22.38
N PHE A 603 6.06 3.22 -23.67
CA PHE A 603 5.54 4.00 -24.79
C PHE A 603 4.07 3.70 -25.09
N CYS A 604 3.73 2.43 -25.29
CA CYS A 604 2.41 2.04 -25.78
C CYS A 604 1.37 1.91 -24.66
N ASN A 605 1.79 1.59 -23.43
CA ASN A 605 0.90 1.37 -22.31
C ASN A 605 1.56 1.63 -20.93
N PRO A 606 1.95 2.89 -20.64
CA PRO A 606 2.77 3.25 -19.48
C PRO A 606 2.17 2.82 -18.14
N PHE A 607 0.83 2.78 -18.07
CA PHE A 607 0.09 2.47 -16.85
C PHE A 607 -0.42 1.02 -16.78
N TYR A 608 -0.07 0.18 -17.77
CA TYR A 608 -0.50 -1.22 -17.73
C TYR A 608 0.17 -2.00 -16.63
N TRP A 609 -0.65 -2.60 -15.79
CA TRP A 609 -0.24 -3.49 -14.73
C TRP A 609 -0.42 -4.95 -15.20
N ALA A 610 0.68 -5.59 -15.58
CA ALA A 610 0.71 -7.02 -15.88
C ALA A 610 0.76 -7.81 -14.56
N LYS A 611 -0.41 -8.19 -14.04
CA LYS A 611 -0.50 -9.01 -12.82
C LYS A 611 0.13 -10.39 -13.05
N THR A 612 0.88 -10.88 -12.06
CA THR A 612 1.29 -12.28 -11.97
C THR A 612 0.30 -13.04 -11.09
N SER A 613 -0.08 -14.25 -11.51
CA SER A 613 -0.85 -15.14 -10.67
C SER A 613 0.09 -15.94 -9.77
N HIS A 614 -0.20 -15.95 -8.48
CA HIS A 614 0.54 -16.70 -7.45
C HIS A 614 -0.34 -17.86 -6.91
N GLY A 615 0.22 -18.71 -6.08
CA GLY A 615 -0.41 -19.89 -5.47
C GLY A 615 -0.24 -21.20 -6.25
N HIS A 616 0.57 -21.26 -7.31
CA HIS A 616 0.68 -22.45 -8.21
C HIS A 616 1.65 -23.52 -7.70
N PHE A 617 2.66 -23.12 -6.93
CA PHE A 617 3.76 -23.96 -6.44
C PHE A 617 3.94 -23.86 -4.92
N ASP A 618 2.89 -23.39 -4.25
CA ASP A 618 2.76 -23.40 -2.80
C ASP A 618 2.43 -24.83 -2.36
N HIS A 619 3.46 -25.63 -2.06
CA HIS A 619 3.23 -26.91 -1.41
C HIS A 619 2.63 -26.62 -0.03
N ALA A 620 1.41 -27.10 0.18
CA ALA A 620 0.66 -26.94 1.42
C ALA A 620 1.58 -27.04 2.64
N VAL A 621 1.52 -26.03 3.51
CA VAL A 621 1.92 -26.21 4.90
C VAL A 621 1.00 -27.33 5.42
N GLY A 622 1.56 -28.49 5.76
CA GLY A 622 0.86 -29.77 5.79
C GLY A 622 -0.51 -29.77 6.46
N ASP A 623 -1.36 -30.68 5.95
CA ASP A 623 -2.76 -30.98 6.32
C ASP A 623 -3.01 -31.41 7.78
N GLY A 624 -2.24 -30.91 8.76
CA GLY A 624 -2.32 -31.32 10.16
C GLY A 624 -2.30 -30.19 11.19
N GLN A 625 -2.26 -28.92 10.78
CA GLN A 625 -2.25 -27.80 11.72
C GLN A 625 -3.54 -27.00 11.65
N ALA A 626 -4.25 -26.98 12.78
CA ALA A 626 -5.53 -26.30 12.95
C ALA A 626 -5.47 -24.88 12.34
N LEU A 627 -6.44 -24.59 11.46
CA LEU A 627 -6.79 -23.21 11.12
C LEU A 627 -6.92 -22.42 12.43
N TRP A 628 -6.53 -21.14 12.43
CA TRP A 628 -6.86 -20.27 13.56
C TRP A 628 -8.37 -20.42 13.82
N GLN A 629 -8.72 -21.00 14.96
CA GLN A 629 -10.08 -21.06 15.42
C GLN A 629 -10.29 -19.80 16.24
N ALA A 630 -11.25 -18.97 15.85
CA ALA A 630 -11.69 -17.89 16.71
C ALA A 630 -12.02 -18.46 18.10
N PRO A 631 -11.70 -17.75 19.20
CA PRO A 631 -12.42 -18.00 20.44
C PRO A 631 -13.90 -17.91 20.07
N ASN A 632 -14.62 -19.03 20.15
CA ASN A 632 -16.00 -19.09 19.69
C ASN A 632 -16.79 -18.09 20.55
N PRO A 633 -17.26 -16.94 20.02
CA PRO A 633 -18.17 -16.08 20.78
C PRO A 633 -19.34 -16.99 21.13
N ALA A 634 -19.66 -17.08 22.43
CA ALA A 634 -20.41 -18.19 23.00
C ALA A 634 -21.49 -18.74 22.04
N PRO A 635 -21.39 -20.00 21.54
CA PRO A 635 -22.53 -20.63 20.91
C PRO A 635 -23.65 -20.67 21.96
N ALA A 636 -24.86 -20.40 21.51
CA ALA A 636 -26.05 -20.63 22.31
C ALA A 636 -26.08 -22.11 22.70
N ASP A 637 -25.65 -22.43 23.92
CA ASP A 637 -26.08 -23.65 24.59
C ASP A 637 -27.60 -23.70 24.39
N GLY A 638 -28.13 -24.82 23.90
CA GLY A 638 -29.47 -25.00 23.33
C GLY A 638 -30.68 -24.64 24.21
N THR A 639 -30.48 -23.90 25.30
CA THR A 639 -31.49 -23.04 25.91
C THR A 639 -31.59 -21.73 25.15
N ALA A 640 -32.71 -21.51 24.43
CA ALA A 640 -33.05 -20.22 23.86
C ALA A 640 -33.05 -19.15 24.98
N LEU A 641 -31.97 -18.39 25.08
CA LEU A 641 -31.86 -17.28 26.02
C LEU A 641 -32.54 -16.07 25.41
N HIS A 642 -33.64 -15.65 26.04
CA HIS A 642 -34.34 -14.40 25.74
C HIS A 642 -33.35 -13.22 25.73
N ARG A 643 -32.99 -12.77 24.53
CA ARG A 643 -32.26 -11.50 24.33
C ARG A 643 -33.17 -10.33 24.69
N PRO A 644 -32.66 -9.26 25.33
CA PRO A 644 -33.46 -8.06 25.55
C PRO A 644 -33.93 -7.47 24.19
N PRO A 645 -35.19 -7.06 24.06
CA PRO A 645 -35.83 -6.73 22.77
C PRO A 645 -35.36 -5.44 22.07
N ASN A 646 -34.32 -4.74 22.57
CA ASN A 646 -34.04 -3.35 22.21
C ASN A 646 -32.70 -3.09 21.49
N SER A 647 -32.13 -4.06 20.75
CA SER A 647 -31.00 -3.73 19.84
C SER A 647 -31.53 -3.14 18.52
N PRO A 648 -31.18 -1.89 18.16
CA PRO A 648 -31.54 -1.31 16.87
C PRO A 648 -30.77 -1.93 15.70
N PHE A 649 -29.67 -2.66 15.96
CA PHE A 649 -28.83 -3.30 14.92
C PHE A 649 -29.35 -4.66 14.46
N ARG A 650 -30.67 -4.90 14.54
CA ARG A 650 -31.28 -6.14 14.03
C ARG A 650 -31.11 -6.21 12.50
N ALA A 651 -30.13 -7.00 12.05
CA ALA A 651 -30.19 -7.71 10.78
C ALA A 651 -30.06 -9.22 11.05
N ALA A 652 -31.04 -9.98 10.58
CA ALA A 652 -30.98 -11.44 10.61
C ALA A 652 -29.83 -11.95 9.71
N PRO A 653 -29.21 -13.11 9.99
CA PRO A 653 -28.10 -13.65 9.19
C PRO A 653 -28.44 -14.01 7.73
N ASP A 654 -29.69 -13.92 7.28
CA ASP A 654 -30.11 -14.45 5.96
C ASP A 654 -30.88 -13.45 5.08
N ALA A 655 -30.64 -12.15 5.21
CA ALA A 655 -31.26 -11.14 4.33
C ALA A 655 -30.24 -10.16 3.75
N ILE A 656 -29.26 -10.68 3.00
CA ILE A 656 -28.86 -9.99 1.77
C ILE A 656 -30.07 -10.12 0.84
N ALA A 657 -31.03 -9.22 0.99
CA ALA A 657 -31.97 -8.98 -0.08
C ALA A 657 -31.13 -8.61 -1.29
N ALA A 658 -31.15 -9.48 -2.29
CA ALA A 658 -30.62 -9.20 -3.61
C ALA A 658 -31.07 -7.80 -4.01
N VAL A 659 -30.13 -6.85 -4.03
CA VAL A 659 -30.32 -5.64 -4.82
C VAL A 659 -30.58 -6.16 -6.23
N PRO A 660 -31.70 -5.78 -6.88
CA PRO A 660 -32.01 -6.34 -8.18
C PRO A 660 -30.87 -6.02 -9.14
N VAL A 661 -30.12 -7.06 -9.48
CA VAL A 661 -29.20 -7.07 -10.61
C VAL A 661 -30.09 -6.88 -11.84
N GLY A 662 -30.08 -5.68 -12.42
CA GLY A 662 -30.74 -5.40 -13.70
C GLY A 662 -31.69 -4.20 -13.78
N GLY A 663 -31.66 -3.24 -12.85
CA GLY A 663 -32.38 -1.97 -13.01
C GLY A 663 -31.50 -0.87 -13.62
N GLU A 664 -31.74 -0.50 -14.87
CA GLU A 664 -31.05 0.63 -15.50
C GLU A 664 -31.35 1.95 -14.75
N THR A 665 -30.31 2.68 -14.33
CA THR A 665 -30.49 3.96 -13.61
C THR A 665 -31.01 5.06 -14.54
N ALA A 666 -31.60 6.13 -13.99
CA ALA A 666 -32.02 7.28 -14.80
C ALA A 666 -30.85 7.91 -15.58
N ALA A 667 -29.64 7.86 -15.02
CA ALA A 667 -28.42 8.30 -15.69
C ALA A 667 -28.03 7.38 -16.86
N ASP A 668 -28.21 6.06 -16.70
CA ASP A 668 -27.96 5.08 -17.76
C ASP A 668 -28.95 5.20 -18.92
N ARG A 669 -30.24 5.46 -18.62
CA ARG A 669 -31.28 5.74 -19.63
C ARG A 669 -30.99 7.02 -20.42
N ILE A 670 -30.57 8.09 -19.75
CA ILE A 670 -30.15 9.34 -20.39
C ILE A 670 -28.91 9.12 -21.27
N ALA A 671 -27.92 8.37 -20.79
CA ALA A 671 -26.73 8.04 -21.56
C ALA A 671 -27.04 7.11 -22.76
N ARG A 672 -28.04 6.23 -22.65
CA ARG A 672 -28.54 5.40 -23.76
C ARG A 672 -29.27 6.24 -24.81
N ALA A 673 -30.18 7.13 -24.39
CA ALA A 673 -30.90 8.03 -25.29
C ALA A 673 -29.95 8.93 -26.09
N LEU A 674 -28.90 9.45 -25.43
CA LEU A 674 -27.83 10.23 -26.07
C LEU A 674 -27.00 9.42 -27.07
N ARG A 675 -26.77 8.13 -26.81
CA ARG A 675 -26.06 7.23 -27.74
C ARG A 675 -26.92 6.80 -28.93
N GLN A 676 -28.24 6.75 -28.76
CA GLN A 676 -29.21 6.35 -29.79
C GLN A 676 -29.80 7.54 -30.56
N GLY A 677 -29.41 8.78 -30.23
CA GLY A 677 -29.89 9.98 -30.92
C GLY A 677 -31.36 10.33 -30.62
N LEU A 678 -31.92 9.80 -29.53
CA LEU A 678 -33.30 10.07 -29.12
C LEU A 678 -33.42 11.46 -28.48
N PRO A 679 -34.51 12.22 -28.75
CA PRO A 679 -34.74 13.50 -28.09
C PRO A 679 -34.91 13.33 -26.57
N LEU A 680 -34.10 14.05 -25.78
CA LEU A 680 -34.17 14.03 -24.31
C LEU A 680 -35.53 14.48 -23.76
N ALA A 681 -36.32 15.23 -24.54
CA ALA A 681 -37.62 15.77 -24.13
C ALA A 681 -38.71 14.70 -23.93
N ASP A 682 -38.51 13.49 -24.46
CA ASP A 682 -39.49 12.40 -24.40
C ASP A 682 -39.28 11.46 -23.20
N LEU A 683 -38.27 11.72 -22.35
CA LEU A 683 -38.00 10.93 -21.14
C LEU A 683 -38.95 11.33 -19.99
N PRO A 684 -39.61 10.36 -19.33
CA PRO A 684 -40.57 10.64 -18.26
C PRO A 684 -39.95 11.34 -17.04
N GLU A 685 -38.63 11.19 -16.80
CA GLU A 685 -37.92 11.89 -15.73
C GLU A 685 -37.82 13.41 -15.91
N ILE A 686 -37.97 13.91 -17.15
CA ILE A 686 -37.96 15.35 -17.46
C ILE A 686 -39.37 15.95 -17.42
N ARG A 687 -40.42 15.12 -17.54
CA ARG A 687 -41.83 15.57 -17.60
C ARG A 687 -42.45 15.92 -16.24
N ALA A 688 -41.83 15.52 -15.13
CA ALA A 688 -42.38 15.72 -13.79
C ALA A 688 -41.66 16.83 -13.00
N GLN A 689 -42.01 18.08 -13.26
CA GLN A 689 -41.86 19.17 -12.28
C GLN A 689 -43.21 19.89 -12.12
N PRO A 690 -43.84 19.88 -10.94
CA PRO A 690 -44.93 20.80 -10.65
C PRO A 690 -44.37 22.22 -10.53
N SER A 691 -45.07 23.15 -11.16
CA SER A 691 -44.77 24.59 -11.21
C SER A 691 -44.77 25.24 -9.82
N LEU A 692 -43.64 25.85 -9.44
CA LEU A 692 -43.56 26.87 -8.39
C LEU A 692 -43.28 28.25 -9.03
N PRO A 693 -44.01 29.32 -8.66
CA PRO A 693 -43.86 30.64 -9.27
C PRO A 693 -42.73 31.43 -8.60
N GLY A 694 -41.69 31.80 -9.36
CA GLY A 694 -40.65 32.72 -8.87
C GLY A 694 -39.34 32.67 -9.65
N ARG A 695 -39.23 33.54 -10.67
CA ARG A 695 -38.07 33.90 -11.51
C ARG A 695 -36.67 33.38 -11.10
N VAL A 696 -35.96 32.75 -12.05
CA VAL A 696 -34.89 33.37 -12.89
C VAL A 696 -34.94 32.72 -14.28
N ARG A 697 -35.23 33.52 -15.33
CA ARG A 697 -35.18 33.08 -16.74
C ARG A 697 -33.71 32.99 -17.18
N THR A 698 -33.15 31.79 -17.28
CA THR A 698 -31.96 31.57 -18.12
C THR A 698 -32.40 31.31 -19.55
N SER A 699 -32.02 32.20 -20.47
CA SER A 699 -32.35 32.12 -21.90
C SER A 699 -31.85 30.81 -22.55
N PRO A 700 -32.64 30.17 -23.45
CA PRO A 700 -32.27 28.99 -24.22
C PRO A 700 -30.95 29.11 -25.01
N ALA A 701 -30.49 30.34 -25.28
CA ALA A 701 -29.23 30.61 -25.97
C ALA A 701 -27.99 30.23 -25.14
N SER A 702 -28.09 30.16 -23.81
CA SER A 702 -26.96 29.78 -22.93
C SER A 702 -26.69 28.26 -22.90
N ILE A 703 -27.73 27.46 -23.17
CA ILE A 703 -27.64 25.99 -23.27
C ILE A 703 -27.07 25.60 -24.63
N PHE A 704 -27.48 26.27 -25.71
CA PHE A 704 -26.97 25.99 -27.06
C PHE A 704 -25.45 26.24 -27.21
N ARG A 705 -24.88 27.26 -26.55
CA ARG A 705 -23.42 27.52 -26.53
C ARG A 705 -22.62 26.48 -25.74
N ARG A 706 -23.22 25.80 -24.75
CA ARG A 706 -22.54 24.70 -24.03
C ARG A 706 -22.61 23.37 -24.79
N VAL A 707 -23.65 23.17 -25.62
CA VAL A 707 -23.82 21.96 -26.44
C VAL A 707 -22.94 22.00 -27.70
N SER A 708 -22.71 23.16 -28.33
CA SER A 708 -21.81 23.21 -29.50
C SER A 708 -20.35 22.88 -29.15
N LYS A 709 -19.91 23.22 -27.92
CA LYS A 709 -18.55 22.93 -27.43
C LYS A 709 -18.34 21.45 -27.09
N ALA A 710 -19.41 20.68 -26.84
CA ALA A 710 -19.35 19.24 -26.63
C ALA A 710 -19.31 18.46 -27.96
N ARG A 711 -19.90 19.00 -29.02
CA ARG A 711 -19.89 18.38 -30.36
C ARG A 711 -18.50 18.42 -31.02
N GLU A 712 -17.72 19.48 -30.76
CA GLU A 712 -16.33 19.59 -31.23
C GLU A 712 -15.36 18.60 -30.54
N ILE A 713 -15.68 18.15 -29.33
CA ILE A 713 -14.85 17.19 -28.59
C ILE A 713 -15.11 15.75 -29.03
N CYS A 714 -16.34 15.39 -29.43
CA CYS A 714 -16.65 14.04 -29.91
C CYS A 714 -16.12 13.73 -31.32
N VAL A 715 -16.08 14.70 -32.23
CA VAL A 715 -15.67 14.46 -33.64
C VAL A 715 -14.16 14.28 -33.80
N ARG A 716 -13.33 14.68 -32.83
CA ARG A 716 -11.87 14.41 -32.84
C ARG A 716 -11.45 13.07 -32.21
N SER A 717 -12.40 12.25 -31.76
CA SER A 717 -12.13 10.91 -31.20
C SER A 717 -12.41 9.75 -32.18
N ALA A 718 -12.75 10.06 -33.43
CA ALA A 718 -12.97 9.10 -34.50
C ALA A 718 -12.21 9.50 -35.78
N SER A 719 -10.89 9.67 -35.66
CA SER A 719 -9.90 9.71 -36.75
C SER A 719 -8.53 9.33 -36.20
#